data_AF-A0A2I1BXE3-F1
#
_entry.id   AF-A0A2I1BXE3-F1
#
_cell.length_a   1.000
_cell.length_b   1.000
_cell.length_c   1.000
_cell.angle_alpha   90.00
_cell.angle_beta   90.00
_cell.angle_gamma   90.00
#
_symmetry.space_group_name_H-M   'P 1'
#
loop_
_entity.id
_entity.type
_entity.pdbx_description
1 polymer ?
#
loop_
_entity_poly.entity_id
_entity_poly.type
_entity_poly.pdbx_seq_one_letter_code
_entity_poly.pdbx_strand_id
1 'polypeptide(L)'
;MGPVTRYGYGRHYKLIADHPSTITMFLKVSFCVLYMHIFIPSRVLKSLCIALIILLIMECVEEIIVVILQCRPVHVAWDPTSTGHCLNMTLFYYISFGIKLATDIAIFVLPIPPLLRLRVRGLQKFVVILMFALGLLVCVTSIIRVTYIKNFSPDHTWFLVAPLNWSAVEVCVAIFISCLPSLKTLITLRWHIASRVVSSNRDSPTDSPSTRIRTFLLGRCKDADHEQRHMSPDGTAGDGILLSENHVRTVDNASSNFVAGILIAKANACTILHSIERVSPITSTYRTMLNEPTNAIGALLAGICPADIYPSLNTIPHVRDILETPVTRLVNPDMSTQTISLESQALRVKVRIDKDGAAFLQEVLPLPGTSPTPAFKNFSDSYAPLVEVRLAGEGTERNKSSKSLVGSYVGARLRYQSHEIDTAADSQTLHVRLKDGVSGLLVTSHLTVYERFPVLRAMVTIQNGGDKDLAVTQLTSLVLGGLSTGSERWWHEYTLSVPKNSWFREAQWVEHDLPSLGVDDCGVYGRPDEHWGSLGHYSVSNRGTFSTEGHLPMGLLKHVNGKDTWLWQVENNGSWRWEIGDWKDSIYLAAGGPVETEHDWRERLAPGEEFTTVPVALCHVQVDYEKAFAAITRYRRQIRRKHRDHDRLPIIFNDYMNCLMGDPTEEKILGLVDPVVKAGAEYFVIDAGWYADDSGWWDDVGLWEPSQKRFPSGFGNLLSQIRNKGLIPGLWIEPEVIGVRSVVAKQLPDEAFFQRDGHRVVEKNRYQLDYRHPAVREHMSAVIHRLVTEYAVGYFKFDYNIDVTQGTDINCSSPGSGQLEHNRAYLHWVNELHDRYPDLLIENCSSGAQRMDYAMLVVHALQSSSDQQDPERYPAIASALPTAVTPEQGAIWAYPQPAWDDELNAMTVVNSLLGRIHLSGRLDLLRPEQFNLLKEGMDVYRDIRADLSTATAFWPLGLPRWHDDWFSLGMAVTQRDGDAYKCYYLSVWRRGGPESVDLPVKALCGRAVSTEILYPTRLPATIEWLSNKGLLKVTIPSEMGARLIKLTAK
;
A
#
# COMPACT_ATOMS: atom_id res chain seq x y z
N MET A 1 14.37 51.48 22.03
CA MET A 1 14.52 50.22 21.27
C MET A 1 13.69 49.15 21.99
N GLY A 2 12.83 48.44 21.29
CA GLY A 2 12.26 47.18 21.81
C GLY A 2 13.20 46.01 21.49
N PRO A 3 13.10 44.86 22.19
CA PRO A 3 13.92 43.70 21.90
C PRO A 3 13.52 43.07 20.56
N VAL A 4 14.42 43.15 19.56
CA VAL A 4 14.30 42.37 18.32
C VAL A 4 14.34 40.89 18.70
N THR A 5 13.29 40.15 18.38
CA THR A 5 13.12 38.79 18.90
C THR A 5 14.04 37.79 18.20
N ARG A 6 14.81 37.01 18.99
CA ARG A 6 15.75 35.97 18.51
C ARG A 6 15.13 34.88 17.62
N TYR A 7 13.81 34.87 17.44
CA TYR A 7 13.07 33.85 16.68
C TYR A 7 13.15 33.99 15.15
N GLY A 8 13.61 35.12 14.60
CA GLY A 8 13.64 35.34 13.15
C GLY A 8 14.64 34.48 12.38
N TYR A 9 15.90 34.41 12.85
CA TYR A 9 17.01 33.99 12.00
C TYR A 9 17.16 32.48 11.77
N GLY A 10 16.65 31.62 12.66
CA GLY A 10 16.63 30.17 12.44
C GLY A 10 15.82 29.74 11.22
N ARG A 11 14.82 30.54 10.80
CA ARG A 11 14.08 30.34 9.54
C ARG A 11 14.78 30.96 8.34
N HIS A 12 15.66 31.94 8.53
CA HIS A 12 16.33 32.64 7.42
C HIS A 12 17.28 31.70 6.65
N TYR A 13 17.99 30.80 7.36
CA TYR A 13 18.82 29.77 6.72
C TYR A 13 17.99 28.74 5.93
N LYS A 14 16.74 28.48 6.33
CA LYS A 14 15.82 27.62 5.57
C LYS A 14 15.27 28.34 4.33
N LEU A 15 14.99 29.65 4.44
CA LEU A 15 14.67 30.55 3.32
C LEU A 15 15.82 30.73 2.29
N ILE A 16 17.07 30.48 2.67
CA ILE A 16 18.21 30.43 1.72
C ILE A 16 18.16 29.13 0.89
N ALA A 17 17.70 28.02 1.45
CA ALA A 17 17.44 26.79 0.68
C ALA A 17 16.18 26.92 -0.18
N ASP A 18 15.09 27.47 0.39
CA ASP A 18 13.81 27.73 -0.29
C ASP A 18 13.82 29.04 -1.12
N HIS A 19 14.99 29.54 -1.53
CA HIS A 19 15.09 30.85 -2.17
C HIS A 19 14.40 30.86 -3.55
N PRO A 20 13.50 31.82 -3.85
CA PRO A 20 12.76 31.83 -5.12
C PRO A 20 13.65 31.78 -6.37
N SER A 21 14.85 32.37 -6.30
CA SER A 21 15.83 32.34 -7.39
C SER A 21 16.20 30.93 -7.82
N THR A 22 16.41 30.00 -6.89
CA THR A 22 16.75 28.60 -7.18
C THR A 22 15.64 27.93 -8.00
N ILE A 23 14.38 28.19 -7.65
CA ILE A 23 13.21 27.70 -8.38
C ILE A 23 13.12 28.36 -9.76
N THR A 24 13.30 29.69 -9.85
CA THR A 24 13.32 30.38 -11.15
C THR A 24 14.45 29.90 -12.06
N MET A 25 15.63 29.57 -11.52
CA MET A 25 16.77 29.04 -12.28
C MET A 25 16.40 27.70 -12.93
N PHE A 26 15.85 26.75 -12.18
CA PHE A 26 15.39 25.47 -12.75
C PHE A 26 14.30 25.66 -13.82
N LEU A 27 13.35 26.57 -13.60
CA LEU A 27 12.31 26.91 -14.59
C LEU A 27 12.91 27.52 -15.87
N LYS A 28 13.79 28.52 -15.74
CA LYS A 28 14.49 29.18 -16.86
C LYS A 28 15.36 28.20 -17.66
N VAL A 29 16.05 27.28 -16.97
CA VAL A 29 16.79 26.17 -17.60
C VAL A 29 15.85 25.23 -18.35
N SER A 30 14.67 24.91 -17.80
CA SER A 30 13.69 24.03 -18.49
C SER A 30 13.21 24.61 -19.82
N PHE A 31 12.97 25.93 -19.91
CA PHE A 31 12.65 26.60 -21.17
C PHE A 31 13.80 26.50 -22.19
N CYS A 32 15.05 26.69 -21.75
CA CYS A 32 16.22 26.56 -22.62
C CYS A 32 16.39 25.13 -23.15
N VAL A 33 16.15 24.11 -22.32
CA VAL A 33 16.14 22.70 -22.74
C VAL A 33 14.99 22.42 -23.73
N LEU A 34 13.79 22.94 -23.47
CA LEU A 34 12.64 22.82 -24.37
C LEU A 34 12.92 23.43 -25.75
N TYR A 35 13.57 24.60 -25.82
CA TYR A 35 13.95 25.22 -27.10
C TYR A 35 15.00 24.40 -27.86
N MET A 36 15.98 23.81 -27.17
CA MET A 36 16.93 22.88 -27.78
C MET A 36 16.25 21.61 -28.30
N HIS A 37 15.14 21.18 -27.69
CA HIS A 37 14.37 20.00 -28.09
C HIS A 37 13.39 20.28 -29.25
N ILE A 38 12.79 21.49 -29.32
CA ILE A 38 11.88 21.88 -30.40
C ILE A 38 12.64 22.27 -31.68
N PHE A 39 13.78 22.96 -31.56
CA PHE A 39 14.51 23.53 -32.70
C PHE A 39 15.81 22.77 -33.02
N ILE A 40 15.76 21.43 -32.96
CA ILE A 40 16.87 20.48 -33.13
C ILE A 40 17.90 20.87 -34.23
N PRO A 41 17.52 21.35 -35.44
CA PRO A 41 18.49 21.67 -36.49
C PRO A 41 19.36 22.91 -36.22
N SER A 42 18.99 23.80 -35.29
CA SER A 42 19.62 25.12 -35.15
C SER A 42 20.82 25.09 -34.18
N ARG A 43 22.01 24.81 -34.73
CA ARG A 43 23.28 24.82 -33.96
C ARG A 43 23.51 26.12 -33.20
N VAL A 44 23.24 27.28 -33.82
CA VAL A 44 23.39 28.61 -33.22
C VAL A 44 22.46 28.79 -32.01
N LEU A 45 21.18 28.39 -32.14
CA LEU A 45 20.23 28.46 -31.04
C LEU A 45 20.68 27.57 -29.87
N LYS A 46 21.15 26.35 -30.17
CA LYS A 46 21.65 25.41 -29.16
C LYS A 46 22.84 25.98 -28.37
N SER A 47 23.80 26.61 -29.05
CA SER A 47 24.93 27.29 -28.39
C SER A 47 24.47 28.45 -27.49
N LEU A 48 23.50 29.25 -27.94
CA LEU A 48 22.94 30.35 -27.14
C LEU A 48 22.16 29.84 -25.91
N CYS A 49 21.35 28.78 -26.05
CA CYS A 49 20.68 28.13 -24.92
C CYS A 49 21.69 27.62 -23.88
N ILE A 50 22.80 26.99 -24.31
CA ILE A 50 23.83 26.47 -23.40
C ILE A 50 24.55 27.61 -22.66
N ALA A 51 24.94 28.68 -23.37
CA ALA A 51 25.54 29.86 -22.75
C ALA A 51 24.61 30.52 -21.71
N LEU A 52 23.30 30.57 -22.01
CA LEU A 52 22.29 31.13 -21.11
C LEU A 52 22.04 30.24 -19.88
N ILE A 53 22.04 28.91 -20.03
CA ILE A 53 22.00 27.96 -18.91
C ILE A 53 23.20 28.16 -17.97
N ILE A 54 24.41 28.33 -18.51
CA ILE A 54 25.62 28.59 -17.71
C ILE A 54 25.50 29.92 -16.95
N LEU A 55 25.00 30.98 -17.61
CA LEU A 55 24.75 32.27 -16.96
C LEU A 55 23.76 32.18 -15.80
N LEU A 56 22.64 31.46 -15.98
CA LEU A 56 21.62 31.26 -14.94
C LEU A 56 22.14 30.48 -13.72
N ILE A 57 23.03 29.50 -13.94
CA ILE A 57 23.67 28.76 -12.84
C ILE A 57 24.64 29.69 -12.08
N MET A 58 25.44 30.51 -12.77
CA MET A 58 26.32 31.48 -12.13
C MET A 58 25.53 32.53 -11.33
N GLU A 59 24.43 33.05 -11.88
CA GLU A 59 23.51 33.99 -11.23
C GLU A 59 22.95 33.42 -9.91
N CYS A 60 22.52 32.15 -9.92
CA CYS A 60 21.99 31.48 -8.73
C CYS A 60 23.07 31.21 -7.67
N VAL A 61 24.29 30.87 -8.07
CA VAL A 61 25.42 30.63 -7.14
C VAL A 61 25.92 31.94 -6.53
N GLU A 62 25.99 33.01 -7.31
CA GLU A 62 26.43 34.33 -6.85
C GLU A 62 25.51 34.87 -5.74
N GLU A 63 24.20 34.81 -5.93
CA GLU A 63 23.24 35.34 -4.97
C GLU A 63 23.23 34.55 -3.65
N ILE A 64 23.37 33.22 -3.70
CA ILE A 64 23.52 32.38 -2.50
C ILE A 64 24.78 32.78 -1.71
N ILE A 65 25.91 32.98 -2.40
CA ILE A 65 27.17 33.39 -1.76
C ILE A 65 27.05 34.80 -1.16
N VAL A 66 26.44 35.75 -1.86
CA VAL A 66 26.26 37.13 -1.36
C VAL A 66 25.34 37.17 -0.14
N VAL A 67 24.21 36.45 -0.14
CA VAL A 67 23.29 36.43 1.02
C VAL A 67 23.94 35.78 2.25
N ILE A 68 24.76 34.74 2.08
CA ILE A 68 25.50 34.10 3.18
C ILE A 68 26.65 34.98 3.70
N LEU A 69 27.35 35.73 2.83
CA LEU A 69 28.56 36.50 3.18
C LEU A 69 28.33 38.02 3.21
N GLN A 70 27.08 38.47 3.32
CA GLN A 70 26.69 39.89 3.23
C GLN A 70 27.32 40.81 4.28
N CYS A 71 27.81 40.28 5.41
CA CYS A 71 28.47 41.06 6.47
C CYS A 71 29.82 40.46 6.88
N ARG A 72 30.71 41.32 7.39
CA ARG A 72 31.99 40.94 8.00
C ARG A 72 32.15 41.59 9.38
N PRO A 73 32.30 40.81 10.46
CA PRO A 73 32.12 39.35 10.53
C PRO A 73 30.67 38.93 10.22
N VAL A 74 30.49 37.69 9.75
CA VAL A 74 29.20 37.22 9.20
C VAL A 74 28.04 37.30 10.20
N HIS A 75 28.31 37.14 11.52
CA HIS A 75 27.27 37.21 12.54
C HIS A 75 26.60 38.58 12.71
N VAL A 76 27.22 39.66 12.23
CA VAL A 76 26.62 41.01 12.22
C VAL A 76 25.42 41.08 11.26
N ALA A 77 25.25 40.11 10.36
CA ALA A 77 24.04 39.98 9.54
C ALA A 77 22.78 39.60 10.36
N TRP A 78 22.92 39.07 11.58
CA TRP A 78 21.80 38.67 12.44
C TRP A 78 21.85 39.23 13.87
N ASP A 79 22.97 39.78 14.30
CA ASP A 79 23.09 40.54 15.55
C ASP A 79 23.35 42.03 15.27
N PRO A 80 22.29 42.87 15.26
CA PRO A 80 22.42 44.32 15.08
C PRO A 80 23.01 45.06 16.30
N THR A 81 23.39 44.35 17.36
CA THR A 81 24.11 44.93 18.51
C THR A 81 25.64 44.75 18.41
N SER A 82 26.11 43.87 17.52
CA SER A 82 27.54 43.68 17.22
C SER A 82 28.02 44.65 16.13
N THR A 83 29.29 45.10 16.22
CA THR A 83 29.88 46.03 15.27
C THR A 83 30.56 45.31 14.09
N GLY A 84 30.30 45.79 12.87
CA GLY A 84 30.90 45.24 11.65
C GLY A 84 30.50 46.02 10.39
N HIS A 85 30.91 45.53 9.22
CA HIS A 85 30.60 46.15 7.93
C HIS A 85 29.78 45.18 7.07
N CYS A 86 28.67 45.67 6.51
CA CYS A 86 27.81 44.90 5.60
C CYS A 86 27.83 45.48 4.18
N LEU A 87 27.50 44.66 3.18
CA LEU A 87 27.28 45.08 1.80
C LEU A 87 25.96 45.87 1.70
N ASN A 88 25.88 46.79 0.75
CA ASN A 88 24.64 47.50 0.46
C ASN A 88 23.67 46.59 -0.31
N MET A 89 22.89 45.81 0.43
CA MET A 89 21.92 44.86 -0.14
C MET A 89 20.89 45.53 -1.05
N THR A 90 20.59 46.82 -0.84
CA THR A 90 19.78 47.62 -1.79
C THR A 90 20.40 47.64 -3.18
N LEU A 91 21.67 48.04 -3.26
CA LEU A 91 22.40 48.14 -4.53
C LEU A 91 22.56 46.75 -5.18
N PHE A 92 22.84 45.72 -4.37
CA PHE A 92 22.88 44.34 -4.83
C PHE A 92 21.56 43.89 -5.47
N TYR A 93 20.42 44.04 -4.80
CA TYR A 93 19.13 43.62 -5.35
C TYR A 93 18.72 44.41 -6.59
N TYR A 94 19.08 45.70 -6.72
CA TYR A 94 18.87 46.47 -7.95
C TYR A 94 19.72 45.96 -9.13
N ILE A 95 20.97 45.55 -8.90
CA ILE A 95 21.85 44.97 -9.92
C ILE A 95 21.36 43.56 -10.31
N SER A 96 21.09 42.70 -9.33
CA SER A 96 20.55 41.33 -9.52
C SER A 96 19.22 41.37 -10.28
N PHE A 97 18.32 42.31 -9.97
CA PHE A 97 17.10 42.55 -10.73
C PHE A 97 17.37 42.90 -12.20
N GLY A 98 18.33 43.79 -12.48
CA GLY A 98 18.70 44.15 -13.84
C GLY A 98 19.21 42.95 -14.66
N ILE A 99 20.02 42.09 -14.03
CA ILE A 99 20.50 40.84 -14.65
C ILE A 99 19.35 39.87 -14.88
N LYS A 100 18.48 39.65 -13.89
CA LYS A 100 17.30 38.76 -13.99
C LYS A 100 16.34 39.16 -15.08
N LEU A 101 15.99 40.45 -15.16
CA LEU A 101 15.14 40.97 -16.22
C LEU A 101 15.79 40.80 -17.61
N ALA A 102 17.12 40.96 -17.71
CA ALA A 102 17.85 40.71 -18.95
C ALA A 102 17.87 39.21 -19.32
N THR A 103 18.01 38.29 -18.37
CA THR A 103 17.95 36.84 -18.65
C THR A 103 16.55 36.40 -19.06
N ASP A 104 15.49 36.94 -18.45
CA ASP A 104 14.10 36.68 -18.87
C ASP A 104 13.82 37.19 -20.29
N ILE A 105 14.21 38.43 -20.61
CA ILE A 105 14.09 38.98 -21.97
C ILE A 105 14.92 38.16 -22.98
N ALA A 106 16.10 37.67 -22.59
CA ALA A 106 16.91 36.80 -23.46
C ALA A 106 16.20 35.47 -23.77
N ILE A 107 15.69 34.76 -22.75
CA ILE A 107 14.91 33.52 -22.93
C ILE A 107 13.68 33.78 -23.82
N PHE A 108 13.03 34.93 -23.64
CA PHE A 108 11.85 35.33 -24.38
C PHE A 108 12.12 35.59 -25.88
N VAL A 109 13.19 36.32 -26.19
CA VAL A 109 13.51 36.69 -27.59
C VAL A 109 14.12 35.53 -28.38
N LEU A 110 14.86 34.65 -27.72
CA LEU A 110 15.64 33.56 -28.34
C LEU A 110 14.85 32.67 -29.35
N PRO A 111 13.63 32.19 -29.06
CA PRO A 111 12.86 31.37 -30.02
C PRO A 111 12.12 32.18 -31.12
N ILE A 112 12.08 33.52 -31.07
CA ILE A 112 11.31 34.32 -32.04
C ILE A 112 11.83 34.17 -33.49
N PRO A 113 13.14 34.31 -33.79
CA PRO A 113 13.66 34.19 -35.16
C PRO A 113 13.38 32.84 -35.87
N PRO A 114 13.54 31.66 -35.24
CA PRO A 114 13.15 30.40 -35.90
C PRO A 114 11.63 30.24 -36.03
N LEU A 115 10.83 30.73 -35.07
CA LEU A 115 9.36 30.65 -35.17
C LEU A 115 8.79 31.52 -36.30
N LEU A 116 9.36 32.70 -36.56
CA LEU A 116 8.96 33.55 -37.68
C LEU A 116 9.27 32.94 -39.06
N ARG A 117 10.20 31.98 -39.14
CA ARG A 117 10.54 31.23 -40.38
C ARG A 117 9.67 29.99 -40.60
N LEU A 118 8.88 29.59 -39.60
CA LEU A 118 8.03 28.40 -39.64
C LEU A 118 6.68 28.69 -40.31
N ARG A 119 6.32 27.97 -41.39
CA ARG A 119 5.00 28.08 -42.04
C ARG A 119 3.92 27.31 -41.28
N VAL A 120 3.45 27.86 -40.14
CA VAL A 120 2.47 27.18 -39.25
C VAL A 120 1.02 27.56 -39.55
N ARG A 121 0.08 26.60 -39.43
CA ARG A 121 -1.37 26.84 -39.50
C ARG A 121 -1.86 27.76 -38.36
N GLY A 122 -2.86 28.58 -38.64
CA GLY A 122 -3.28 29.73 -37.81
C GLY A 122 -3.47 29.46 -36.32
N LEU A 123 -4.18 28.40 -35.94
CA LEU A 123 -4.40 28.05 -34.51
C LEU A 123 -3.09 27.76 -33.75
N GLN A 124 -2.11 27.15 -34.42
CA GLN A 124 -0.80 26.90 -33.81
C GLN A 124 0.03 28.18 -33.68
N LYS A 125 -0.13 29.12 -34.63
CA LYS A 125 0.44 30.47 -34.53
C LYS A 125 -0.20 31.26 -33.38
N PHE A 126 -1.50 31.10 -33.12
CA PHE A 126 -2.19 31.71 -31.98
C PHE A 126 -1.66 31.18 -30.64
N VAL A 127 -1.50 29.86 -30.47
CA VAL A 127 -0.92 29.28 -29.23
C VAL A 127 0.50 29.81 -28.97
N VAL A 128 1.33 29.91 -30.01
CA VAL A 128 2.67 30.50 -29.91
C VAL A 128 2.61 31.98 -29.52
N ILE A 129 1.72 32.77 -30.12
CA ILE A 129 1.50 34.18 -29.75
C ILE A 129 1.00 34.32 -28.30
N LEU A 130 0.12 33.43 -27.83
CA LEU A 130 -0.38 33.43 -26.46
C LEU A 130 0.73 33.11 -25.44
N MET A 131 1.60 32.14 -25.73
CA MET A 131 2.79 31.89 -24.91
C MET A 131 3.71 33.12 -24.84
N PHE A 132 3.90 33.84 -25.95
CA PHE A 132 4.64 35.11 -25.95
C PHE A 132 3.90 36.24 -25.21
N ALA A 133 2.58 36.33 -25.32
CA ALA A 133 1.81 37.33 -24.57
C ALA A 133 1.92 37.11 -23.05
N LEU A 134 1.96 35.85 -22.61
CA LEU A 134 2.11 35.50 -21.19
C LEU A 134 3.56 35.57 -20.71
N GLY A 135 4.57 35.31 -21.55
CA GLY A 135 5.97 35.53 -21.18
C GLY A 135 6.28 37.00 -20.82
N LEU A 136 5.60 37.95 -21.46
CA LEU A 136 5.67 39.38 -21.09
C LEU A 136 5.13 39.64 -19.67
N LEU A 137 4.14 38.87 -19.21
CA LEU A 137 3.57 39.01 -17.86
C LEU A 137 4.58 38.66 -16.76
N VAL A 138 5.49 37.71 -17.02
CA VAL A 138 6.60 37.39 -16.08
C VAL A 138 7.45 38.64 -15.87
N CYS A 139 7.94 39.26 -16.95
CA CYS A 139 8.73 40.49 -16.88
C CYS A 139 7.99 41.64 -16.18
N VAL A 140 6.66 41.74 -16.36
CA VAL A 140 5.82 42.71 -15.62
C VAL A 140 5.82 42.41 -14.13
N THR A 141 5.68 41.16 -13.69
CA THR A 141 5.78 40.81 -12.25
C THR A 141 7.18 41.10 -11.69
N SER A 142 8.25 40.87 -12.46
CA SER A 142 9.62 41.23 -12.08
C SER A 142 9.76 42.74 -11.87
N ILE A 143 9.23 43.56 -12.79
CA ILE A 143 9.25 45.04 -12.70
C ILE A 143 8.43 45.52 -11.50
N ILE A 144 7.24 44.95 -11.27
CA ILE A 144 6.41 45.30 -10.10
C ILE A 144 7.18 45.02 -8.80
N ARG A 145 7.85 43.86 -8.68
CA ARG A 145 8.68 43.53 -7.51
C ARG A 145 9.70 44.61 -7.18
N VAL A 146 10.41 45.18 -8.17
CA VAL A 146 11.45 46.18 -7.89
C VAL A 146 10.88 47.48 -7.28
N THR A 147 9.63 47.85 -7.62
CA THR A 147 8.99 49.05 -7.07
C THR A 147 8.71 49.00 -5.57
N TYR A 148 8.70 47.80 -4.97
CA TYR A 148 8.60 47.58 -3.53
C TYR A 148 9.96 47.62 -2.80
N ILE A 149 11.09 47.64 -3.53
CA ILE A 149 12.45 47.74 -2.94
C ILE A 149 12.78 49.21 -2.66
N LYS A 150 12.14 49.77 -1.62
CA LYS A 150 12.39 51.14 -1.14
C LYS A 150 13.33 51.14 0.06
N ASN A 151 14.26 52.10 0.07
CA ASN A 151 15.31 52.34 1.08
C ASN A 151 15.17 51.52 2.37
N PHE A 152 16.00 50.48 2.51
CA PHE A 152 15.94 49.59 3.66
C PHE A 152 16.19 50.35 4.97
N SER A 153 15.14 50.39 5.79
CA SER A 153 15.15 50.80 7.20
C SER A 153 15.64 49.62 8.07
N PRO A 154 16.18 49.83 9.29
CA PRO A 154 16.81 48.83 10.15
C PRO A 154 16.10 47.48 10.43
N ASP A 155 14.85 47.26 10.02
CA ASP A 155 14.25 45.92 9.93
C ASP A 155 14.18 45.44 8.47
N HIS A 156 15.31 44.96 7.95
CA HIS A 156 15.40 44.41 6.59
C HIS A 156 14.43 43.24 6.37
N THR A 157 14.19 42.43 7.41
CA THR A 157 13.33 41.24 7.36
C THR A 157 11.87 41.58 7.09
N TRP A 158 11.35 42.66 7.67
CA TRP A 158 9.96 43.10 7.48
C TRP A 158 9.69 43.60 6.05
N PHE A 159 10.58 44.43 5.50
CA PHE A 159 10.39 44.99 4.16
C PHE A 159 10.57 43.97 3.02
N LEU A 160 11.26 42.85 3.26
CA LEU A 160 11.50 41.82 2.25
C LEU A 160 10.26 40.96 1.93
N VAL A 161 9.24 40.96 2.80
CA VAL A 161 8.03 40.10 2.66
C VAL A 161 7.24 40.40 1.38
N ALA A 162 7.05 41.66 1.01
CA ALA A 162 6.31 42.03 -0.19
C ALA A 162 7.07 41.65 -1.49
N PRO A 163 8.39 41.94 -1.65
CA PRO A 163 9.20 41.41 -2.73
C PRO A 163 9.21 39.86 -2.84
N LEU A 164 9.21 39.14 -1.71
CA LEU A 164 9.14 37.67 -1.71
C LEU A 164 7.78 37.15 -2.19
N ASN A 165 6.67 37.76 -1.73
CA ASN A 165 5.33 37.41 -2.22
C ASN A 165 5.20 37.62 -3.74
N TRP A 166 5.74 38.72 -4.29
CA TRP A 166 5.77 38.93 -5.75
C TRP A 166 6.67 37.92 -6.48
N SER A 167 7.76 37.47 -5.85
CA SER A 167 8.62 36.41 -6.40
C SER A 167 7.92 35.04 -6.44
N ALA A 168 7.05 34.76 -5.47
CA ALA A 168 6.19 33.58 -5.52
C ALA A 168 5.18 33.67 -6.68
N VAL A 169 4.55 34.82 -6.91
CA VAL A 169 3.66 35.04 -8.07
C VAL A 169 4.40 34.86 -9.40
N GLU A 170 5.61 35.41 -9.54
CA GLU A 170 6.47 35.24 -10.72
C GLU A 170 6.74 33.75 -11.03
N VAL A 171 7.13 32.96 -10.03
CA VAL A 171 7.30 31.50 -10.13
C VAL A 171 6.02 30.79 -10.57
N CYS A 172 4.86 31.16 -10.00
CA CYS A 172 3.59 30.52 -10.31
C CYS A 172 3.13 30.79 -11.75
N VAL A 173 3.33 32.03 -12.23
CA VAL A 173 3.06 32.41 -13.64
C VAL A 173 4.00 31.67 -14.60
N ALA A 174 5.30 31.56 -14.26
CA ALA A 174 6.27 30.82 -15.07
C ALA A 174 5.94 29.32 -15.17
N ILE A 175 5.53 28.68 -14.06
CA ILE A 175 5.05 27.27 -14.05
C ILE A 175 3.84 27.10 -14.96
N PHE A 176 2.84 27.99 -14.86
CA PHE A 176 1.65 27.94 -15.71
C PHE A 176 2.00 28.03 -17.21
N ILE A 177 2.91 28.94 -17.58
CA ILE A 177 3.37 29.12 -18.97
C ILE A 177 4.12 27.89 -19.49
N SER A 178 4.98 27.28 -18.66
CA SER A 178 5.75 26.08 -19.04
C SER A 178 4.86 24.87 -19.38
N CYS A 179 3.64 24.82 -18.83
CA CYS A 179 2.66 23.76 -19.08
C CYS A 179 1.83 23.94 -20.37
N LEU A 180 1.78 25.16 -20.95
CA LEU A 180 0.94 25.47 -22.12
C LEU A 180 1.25 24.65 -23.40
N PRO A 181 2.51 24.27 -23.72
CA PRO A 181 2.81 23.39 -24.85
C PRO A 181 2.07 22.05 -24.78
N SER A 182 1.98 21.45 -23.59
CA SER A 182 1.29 20.17 -23.35
C SER A 182 -0.23 20.29 -23.53
N LEU A 183 -0.79 21.46 -23.16
CA LEU A 183 -2.22 21.77 -23.38
C LEU A 183 -2.61 21.85 -24.87
N LYS A 184 -1.67 22.05 -25.80
CA LYS A 184 -1.94 22.12 -27.25
C LYS A 184 -2.50 20.80 -27.80
N THR A 185 -1.93 19.67 -27.36
CA THR A 185 -2.37 18.31 -27.75
C THR A 185 -3.82 18.07 -27.33
N LEU A 186 -4.14 18.47 -26.11
CA LEU A 186 -5.47 18.48 -25.49
C LEU A 186 -6.51 19.31 -26.27
N ILE A 187 -6.14 20.52 -26.69
CA ILE A 187 -7.06 21.42 -27.41
C ILE A 187 -7.34 20.90 -28.84
N THR A 188 -6.34 20.30 -29.50
CA THR A 188 -6.51 19.73 -30.85
C THR A 188 -7.41 18.49 -30.87
N LEU A 189 -7.43 17.68 -29.81
CA LEU A 189 -8.42 16.60 -29.64
C LEU A 189 -9.87 17.14 -29.66
N ARG A 190 -10.16 18.22 -28.91
CA ARG A 190 -11.53 18.76 -28.77
C ARG A 190 -12.12 19.34 -30.06
N TRP A 191 -11.32 19.98 -30.91
CA TRP A 191 -11.83 20.60 -32.15
C TRP A 191 -12.34 19.57 -33.17
N HIS A 192 -11.76 18.36 -33.19
CA HIS A 192 -12.21 17.27 -34.07
C HIS A 192 -13.54 16.63 -33.61
N ILE A 193 -13.86 16.67 -32.31
CA ILE A 193 -15.18 16.26 -31.80
C ILE A 193 -16.23 17.30 -32.18
N ALA A 194 -15.99 18.58 -31.84
CA ALA A 194 -16.95 19.66 -32.05
C ALA A 194 -17.34 19.85 -33.52
N SER A 195 -16.40 19.64 -34.45
CA SER A 195 -16.66 19.71 -35.89
C SER A 195 -17.42 18.49 -36.47
N ARG A 196 -17.44 17.33 -35.78
CA ARG A 196 -18.30 16.18 -36.15
C ARG A 196 -19.78 16.40 -35.76
N VAL A 197 -20.05 17.17 -34.71
CA VAL A 197 -21.43 17.37 -34.17
C VAL A 197 -22.27 18.35 -35.01
N VAL A 198 -21.64 19.25 -35.77
CA VAL A 198 -22.33 20.37 -36.47
C VAL A 198 -22.68 20.03 -37.94
N SER A 199 -22.40 18.82 -38.43
CA SER A 199 -22.57 18.45 -39.85
C SER A 199 -23.25 17.09 -40.07
N SER A 200 -24.45 16.91 -39.52
CA SER A 200 -25.35 15.79 -39.87
C SER A 200 -26.76 16.28 -40.22
N ASN A 201 -26.94 16.74 -41.47
CA ASN A 201 -28.26 16.88 -42.05
C ASN A 201 -28.15 16.81 -43.59
N ARG A 202 -29.10 16.10 -44.22
CA ARG A 202 -29.20 15.75 -45.66
C ARG A 202 -28.27 14.65 -46.21
N ASP A 203 -28.88 13.47 -46.33
CA ASP A 203 -29.14 12.74 -47.58
C ASP A 203 -28.00 12.11 -48.42
N SER A 204 -28.28 10.87 -48.80
CA SER A 204 -27.59 9.93 -49.72
C SER A 204 -28.04 10.08 -51.18
N PRO A 205 -27.56 9.26 -52.16
CA PRO A 205 -26.28 8.52 -52.31
C PRO A 205 -25.58 8.81 -53.67
N THR A 206 -24.42 8.19 -53.95
CA THR A 206 -24.11 7.37 -55.17
C THR A 206 -22.59 7.21 -55.42
N ASP A 207 -22.20 5.98 -55.76
CA ASP A 207 -21.10 5.55 -56.65
C ASP A 207 -19.62 6.03 -56.48
N SER A 208 -18.75 5.35 -57.23
CA SER A 208 -17.28 5.37 -57.18
C SER A 208 -16.73 4.98 -58.58
N PRO A 209 -15.42 4.73 -58.81
CA PRO A 209 -14.19 5.20 -58.15
C PRO A 209 -13.15 5.78 -59.15
N SER A 210 -12.17 6.60 -58.72
CA SER A 210 -10.96 6.83 -59.55
C SER A 210 -9.66 7.30 -58.83
N THR A 211 -8.78 6.33 -58.53
CA THR A 211 -7.30 6.33 -58.78
C THR A 211 -6.32 7.39 -58.20
N ARG A 212 -5.07 6.92 -57.94
CA ARG A 212 -3.76 7.65 -57.80
C ARG A 212 -3.48 8.34 -56.44
N ILE A 213 -2.23 8.45 -55.93
CA ILE A 213 -0.90 8.00 -56.43
C ILE A 213 0.12 7.69 -55.29
N ARG A 214 1.28 7.15 -55.70
CA ARG A 214 2.47 6.72 -54.91
C ARG A 214 3.00 7.69 -53.84
N THR A 215 3.62 7.07 -52.83
CA THR A 215 4.66 7.59 -51.93
C THR A 215 5.78 8.36 -52.64
N PHE A 216 6.37 9.34 -51.95
CA PHE A 216 7.66 9.95 -52.32
C PHE A 216 8.59 9.99 -51.09
N LEU A 217 9.87 9.64 -51.29
CA LEU A 217 10.91 9.57 -50.25
C LEU A 217 12.23 10.08 -50.83
N LEU A 218 12.97 10.90 -50.08
CA LEU A 218 14.42 10.78 -49.81
C LEU A 218 15.04 12.10 -49.29
N GLY A 219 16.06 11.94 -48.42
CA GLY A 219 16.96 12.97 -47.92
C GLY A 219 17.97 12.31 -46.99
N ARG A 220 19.21 12.08 -47.46
CA ARG A 220 20.10 11.00 -46.96
C ARG A 220 21.53 11.51 -46.77
N CYS A 221 22.26 10.96 -45.78
CA CYS A 221 23.73 10.85 -45.68
C CYS A 221 24.10 10.19 -44.33
N LYS A 222 25.19 9.43 -44.14
CA LYS A 222 26.15 8.68 -44.99
C LYS A 222 27.09 7.95 -43.99
N ASP A 223 27.58 6.70 -44.14
CA ASP A 223 27.31 5.59 -45.07
C ASP A 223 26.83 4.37 -44.23
N ALA A 224 27.36 3.13 -44.15
CA ALA A 224 28.36 2.32 -44.87
C ALA A 224 28.17 0.81 -44.51
N ASP A 225 28.75 -0.17 -45.21
CA ASP A 225 28.62 -0.54 -46.63
C ASP A 225 29.14 -1.99 -46.85
N HIS A 226 28.94 -2.59 -48.05
CA HIS A 226 29.38 -3.94 -48.49
C HIS A 226 28.77 -5.16 -47.71
N GLU A 227 28.29 -6.28 -48.30
CA GLU A 227 28.15 -6.76 -49.69
C GLU A 227 26.83 -7.57 -49.94
N GLN A 228 26.22 -7.36 -51.12
CA GLN A 228 26.04 -8.31 -52.25
C GLN A 228 26.07 -9.84 -51.95
N ARG A 229 25.25 -10.76 -52.51
CA ARG A 229 24.12 -10.83 -53.50
C ARG A 229 23.26 -12.07 -53.13
N HIS A 230 21.98 -12.25 -53.50
CA HIS A 230 21.52 -12.69 -54.83
C HIS A 230 19.98 -12.63 -54.98
N MET A 231 19.47 -12.71 -56.22
CA MET A 231 18.03 -12.74 -56.57
C MET A 231 17.49 -14.17 -56.74
N SER A 232 16.17 -14.33 -56.62
CA SER A 232 15.37 -15.39 -57.27
C SER A 232 14.02 -14.79 -57.69
N PRO A 233 13.58 -14.92 -58.97
CA PRO A 233 12.35 -14.29 -59.46
C PRO A 233 11.20 -15.28 -59.78
N ASP A 234 9.98 -14.73 -59.69
CA ASP A 234 8.74 -15.08 -60.41
C ASP A 234 8.04 -16.45 -60.20
N GLY A 235 6.70 -16.37 -60.15
CA GLY A 235 5.76 -17.49 -59.97
C GLY A 235 4.35 -16.98 -59.65
N THR A 236 3.53 -16.73 -60.67
CA THR A 236 2.34 -15.86 -60.57
C THR A 236 0.99 -16.56 -60.44
N ALA A 237 0.16 -16.03 -59.53
CA ALA A 237 -1.30 -15.77 -59.64
C ALA A 237 -2.31 -16.93 -59.86
N GLY A 238 -3.49 -16.75 -59.25
CA GLY A 238 -4.70 -17.55 -59.45
C GLY A 238 -5.80 -17.16 -58.46
N ASP A 239 -7.01 -16.87 -58.96
CA ASP A 239 -8.21 -16.34 -58.29
C ASP A 239 -8.69 -17.15 -57.05
N GLY A 240 -9.51 -16.65 -56.11
CA GLY A 240 -10.18 -15.34 -55.94
C GLY A 240 -11.61 -15.51 -55.38
N ILE A 241 -12.12 -14.59 -54.53
CA ILE A 241 -13.56 -14.43 -54.16
C ILE A 241 -13.82 -13.11 -53.37
N LEU A 242 -15.10 -12.73 -53.27
CA LEU A 242 -15.64 -11.40 -52.91
C LEU A 242 -15.24 -10.79 -51.55
N LEU A 243 -15.33 -9.45 -51.51
CA LEU A 243 -15.23 -8.59 -50.33
C LEU A 243 -16.62 -8.25 -49.73
N SER A 244 -16.65 -7.94 -48.43
CA SER A 244 -17.62 -7.02 -47.83
C SER A 244 -16.87 -6.00 -46.98
N GLU A 245 -16.89 -4.72 -47.36
CA GLU A 245 -16.19 -3.67 -46.62
C GLU A 245 -16.84 -3.42 -45.26
N ASN A 246 -16.04 -3.40 -44.19
CA ASN A 246 -16.53 -3.06 -42.86
C ASN A 246 -15.84 -1.78 -42.33
N HIS A 247 -16.58 -1.02 -41.53
CA HIS A 247 -16.38 0.42 -41.39
C HIS A 247 -15.23 0.78 -40.42
N VAL A 248 -14.18 1.46 -40.91
CA VAL A 248 -13.11 2.01 -40.05
C VAL A 248 -13.64 3.24 -39.29
N ARG A 249 -14.29 3.02 -38.14
CA ARG A 249 -14.67 4.09 -37.22
C ARG A 249 -13.50 4.46 -36.32
N THR A 250 -12.90 5.61 -36.60
CA THR A 250 -11.84 6.19 -35.78
C THR A 250 -12.39 7.05 -34.65
N VAL A 251 -11.99 6.66 -33.42
CA VAL A 251 -11.89 7.48 -32.20
C VAL A 251 -13.20 7.98 -31.60
N ASP A 252 -13.38 7.68 -30.31
CA ASP A 252 -13.84 8.66 -29.31
C ASP A 252 -13.13 8.53 -27.93
N ASN A 253 -11.83 8.17 -27.93
CA ASN A 253 -10.98 8.20 -26.74
C ASN A 253 -10.41 9.61 -26.46
N ALA A 254 -11.32 10.59 -26.35
CA ALA A 254 -11.00 12.02 -26.30
C ALA A 254 -11.62 12.77 -25.10
N SER A 255 -12.43 12.09 -24.28
CA SER A 255 -12.97 12.56 -23.00
C SER A 255 -11.99 12.34 -21.84
N SER A 256 -11.36 11.16 -21.78
CA SER A 256 -10.35 10.75 -20.79
C SER A 256 -9.21 11.75 -20.65
N ASN A 257 -8.54 12.05 -21.77
CA ASN A 257 -7.44 13.02 -21.84
C ASN A 257 -7.85 14.40 -21.31
N PHE A 258 -9.08 14.87 -21.60
CA PHE A 258 -9.59 16.17 -21.16
C PHE A 258 -9.65 16.29 -19.63
N VAL A 259 -10.03 15.22 -18.93
CA VAL A 259 -10.06 15.19 -17.46
C VAL A 259 -8.63 15.15 -16.89
N ALA A 260 -7.73 14.35 -17.46
CA ALA A 260 -6.32 14.30 -17.04
C ALA A 260 -5.61 15.66 -17.18
N GLY A 261 -5.86 16.40 -18.27
CA GLY A 261 -5.34 17.74 -18.48
C GLY A 261 -5.82 18.75 -17.44
N ILE A 262 -7.10 18.67 -17.04
CA ILE A 262 -7.68 19.51 -15.98
C ILE A 262 -7.15 19.09 -14.60
N LEU A 263 -6.91 17.79 -14.35
CA LEU A 263 -6.33 17.30 -13.11
C LEU A 263 -4.88 17.76 -12.94
N ILE A 264 -4.05 17.73 -13.98
CA ILE A 264 -2.66 18.25 -13.91
C ILE A 264 -2.67 19.78 -13.72
N ALA A 265 -3.56 20.51 -14.39
CA ALA A 265 -3.71 21.95 -14.17
C ALA A 265 -4.21 22.28 -12.74
N LYS A 266 -5.14 21.49 -12.19
CA LYS A 266 -5.58 21.60 -10.79
C LYS A 266 -4.49 21.22 -9.79
N ALA A 267 -3.73 20.16 -10.04
CA ALA A 267 -2.63 19.73 -9.19
C ALA A 267 -1.58 20.85 -9.10
N ASN A 268 -1.14 21.39 -10.24
CA ASN A 268 -0.21 22.51 -10.27
C ASN A 268 -0.79 23.77 -9.59
N ALA A 269 -2.08 24.08 -9.78
CA ALA A 269 -2.73 25.21 -9.11
C ALA A 269 -2.86 25.02 -7.58
N CYS A 270 -3.14 23.80 -7.10
CA CYS A 270 -3.15 23.47 -5.68
C CYS A 270 -1.73 23.51 -5.09
N THR A 271 -0.72 22.96 -5.77
CA THR A 271 0.69 23.07 -5.33
C THR A 271 1.14 24.53 -5.29
N ILE A 272 0.74 25.35 -6.27
CA ILE A 272 0.95 26.80 -6.29
C ILE A 272 0.34 27.47 -5.03
N LEU A 273 -0.94 27.21 -4.72
CA LEU A 273 -1.60 27.76 -3.53
C LEU A 273 -0.93 27.29 -2.23
N HIS A 274 -0.57 26.00 -2.14
CA HIS A 274 0.05 25.45 -0.94
C HIS A 274 1.50 25.93 -0.74
N SER A 275 2.22 26.24 -1.83
CA SER A 275 3.51 26.94 -1.78
C SER A 275 3.35 28.39 -1.33
N ILE A 276 2.33 29.12 -1.80
CA ILE A 276 2.02 30.49 -1.37
C ILE A 276 1.72 30.54 0.14
N GLU A 277 0.96 29.59 0.68
CA GLU A 277 0.70 29.48 2.13
C GLU A 277 1.97 29.16 2.94
N ARG A 278 2.85 28.29 2.43
CA ARG A 278 4.10 27.92 3.12
C ARG A 278 5.16 29.01 3.14
N VAL A 279 5.16 29.92 2.16
CA VAL A 279 6.18 30.98 2.00
C VAL A 279 5.90 32.22 2.87
N SER A 280 4.69 32.45 3.38
CA SER A 280 4.35 33.66 4.15
C SER A 280 3.77 33.43 5.56
N PRO A 281 4.60 33.05 6.57
CA PRO A 281 4.16 32.85 7.96
C PRO A 281 3.78 34.13 8.75
N ILE A 282 3.57 35.26 8.07
CA ILE A 282 3.39 36.60 8.68
C ILE A 282 1.93 37.11 8.52
N THR A 283 1.13 36.47 7.67
CA THR A 283 -0.29 36.81 7.45
C THR A 283 -1.19 36.55 8.67
N SER A 284 -0.79 35.67 9.60
CA SER A 284 -1.52 35.41 10.84
C SER A 284 -1.60 36.64 11.76
N THR A 285 -0.53 37.45 11.81
CA THR A 285 -0.44 38.64 12.68
C THR A 285 -1.24 39.82 12.13
N TYR A 286 -1.55 39.84 10.82
CA TYR A 286 -2.28 40.93 10.17
C TYR A 286 -3.80 40.78 10.16
N ARG A 287 -4.35 39.61 10.51
CA ARG A 287 -5.81 39.38 10.56
C ARG A 287 -6.54 40.26 11.58
N THR A 288 -5.82 40.92 12.50
CA THR A 288 -6.39 41.76 13.56
C THR A 288 -6.29 43.27 13.28
N MET A 289 -5.81 43.69 12.10
CA MET A 289 -5.59 45.12 11.76
C MET A 289 -6.19 45.59 10.43
N LEU A 290 -7.00 44.78 9.74
CA LEU A 290 -7.68 45.16 8.49
C LEU A 290 -9.18 45.41 8.67
N ASN A 291 -9.52 46.34 9.58
CA ASN A 291 -10.84 46.99 9.63
C ASN A 291 -10.77 48.35 8.90
N GLU A 292 -10.77 48.34 7.57
CA GLU A 292 -11.50 49.28 6.69
C GLU A 292 -11.26 48.98 5.19
N PRO A 293 -12.17 49.38 4.27
CA PRO A 293 -12.28 48.75 2.94
C PRO A 293 -11.41 49.40 1.85
N THR A 294 -10.57 48.59 1.18
CA THR A 294 -9.91 48.98 -0.08
C THR A 294 -10.65 48.40 -1.30
N ASN A 295 -11.54 49.22 -1.87
CA ASN A 295 -12.29 48.90 -3.08
C ASN A 295 -11.37 48.78 -4.30
N ALA A 296 -11.12 47.55 -4.75
CA ALA A 296 -10.49 47.26 -6.04
C ALA A 296 -10.95 45.93 -6.66
N ILE A 297 -10.98 44.85 -5.87
CA ILE A 297 -11.27 43.49 -6.37
C ILE A 297 -12.78 43.26 -6.60
N GLY A 298 -13.64 43.79 -5.72
CA GLY A 298 -15.10 43.65 -5.86
C GLY A 298 -15.67 44.28 -7.14
N ALA A 299 -15.01 45.32 -7.67
CA ALA A 299 -15.42 46.01 -8.89
C ALA A 299 -15.23 45.15 -10.16
N LEU A 300 -14.38 44.12 -10.12
CA LEU A 300 -14.12 43.25 -11.27
C LEU A 300 -15.04 42.01 -11.34
N LEU A 301 -15.78 41.72 -10.26
CA LEU A 301 -16.67 40.55 -10.15
C LEU A 301 -18.16 40.92 -10.23
N ALA A 302 -18.52 42.20 -10.07
CA ALA A 302 -19.90 42.70 -10.12
C ALA A 302 -20.47 42.88 -11.56
N GLY A 303 -19.88 42.26 -12.58
CA GLY A 303 -20.18 42.55 -13.99
C GLY A 303 -21.10 41.57 -14.73
N ILE A 304 -21.40 40.39 -14.19
CA ILE A 304 -22.13 39.32 -14.92
C ILE A 304 -23.17 38.60 -14.05
N CYS A 305 -24.26 39.30 -13.73
CA CYS A 305 -25.62 38.72 -13.63
C CYS A 305 -26.65 39.87 -13.61
N PRO A 306 -27.71 39.83 -14.45
CA PRO A 306 -28.79 40.82 -14.35
C PRO A 306 -29.62 40.55 -13.09
N ALA A 307 -29.72 41.55 -12.21
CA ALA A 307 -30.54 41.48 -11.02
C ALA A 307 -31.96 42.02 -11.31
N ASP A 308 -32.89 41.11 -11.59
CA ASP A 308 -34.33 41.33 -11.41
C ASP A 308 -35.06 39.99 -11.51
N ILE A 309 -35.62 39.49 -10.39
CA ILE A 309 -36.81 38.61 -10.27
C ILE A 309 -36.99 38.13 -8.79
N TYR A 310 -38.21 38.29 -8.28
CA TYR A 310 -38.79 37.83 -6.99
C TYR A 310 -38.16 38.16 -5.63
N PRO A 311 -38.80 39.08 -4.88
CA PRO A 311 -38.91 39.04 -3.42
C PRO A 311 -40.24 38.41 -2.97
N SER A 312 -40.31 37.08 -2.80
CA SER A 312 -41.50 36.42 -2.20
C SER A 312 -41.22 34.99 -1.68
N LEU A 313 -40.77 34.85 -0.42
CA LEU A 313 -40.55 33.55 0.23
C LEU A 313 -41.19 33.40 1.64
N ASN A 314 -41.96 34.39 2.12
CA ASN A 314 -42.64 34.34 3.43
C ASN A 314 -44.05 33.67 3.37
N THR A 315 -44.34 32.86 2.35
CA THR A 315 -45.69 32.33 2.08
C THR A 315 -45.74 30.84 1.72
N ILE A 316 -44.74 30.04 2.12
CA ILE A 316 -44.75 28.57 1.95
C ILE A 316 -44.94 27.91 3.33
N PRO A 317 -46.10 27.28 3.63
CA PRO A 317 -46.38 26.77 4.97
C PRO A 317 -45.42 25.69 5.51
N HIS A 318 -44.94 24.79 4.65
CA HIS A 318 -44.22 23.59 5.06
C HIS A 318 -42.75 23.77 5.50
N VAL A 319 -42.21 24.98 5.51
CA VAL A 319 -40.83 25.22 5.98
C VAL A 319 -40.76 25.30 7.51
N ARG A 320 -41.88 25.56 8.20
CA ARG A 320 -41.90 25.73 9.65
C ARG A 320 -41.95 24.41 10.42
N ASP A 321 -42.75 23.47 9.93
CA ASP A 321 -42.97 22.17 10.59
C ASP A 321 -41.70 21.30 10.67
N ILE A 322 -40.72 21.53 9.79
CA ILE A 322 -39.44 20.80 9.72
C ILE A 322 -38.38 21.39 10.67
N LEU A 323 -38.53 22.65 11.10
CA LEU A 323 -37.56 23.37 11.94
C LEU A 323 -37.95 23.46 13.41
N GLU A 324 -39.21 23.17 13.77
CA GLU A 324 -39.73 23.28 15.14
C GLU A 324 -40.05 21.92 15.81
N THR A 325 -39.87 20.76 15.16
CA THR A 325 -39.94 19.44 15.82
C THR A 325 -38.73 19.21 16.75
N PRO A 326 -38.91 19.08 18.08
CA PRO A 326 -37.84 18.59 18.94
C PRO A 326 -37.62 17.10 18.67
N VAL A 327 -36.36 16.65 18.61
CA VAL A 327 -36.04 15.22 18.70
C VAL A 327 -36.37 14.77 20.12
N THR A 328 -37.63 14.38 20.30
CA THR A 328 -38.17 13.94 21.58
C THR A 328 -37.46 12.63 21.91
N ARG A 329 -36.52 12.66 22.86
CA ARG A 329 -35.81 11.46 23.30
C ARG A 329 -36.85 10.45 23.78
N LEU A 330 -37.00 9.35 23.04
CA LEU A 330 -37.77 8.18 23.47
C LEU A 330 -36.98 7.46 24.57
N VAL A 331 -36.89 8.10 25.73
CA VAL A 331 -36.46 7.48 26.98
C VAL A 331 -37.49 6.41 27.29
N ASN A 332 -37.15 5.15 27.06
CA ASN A 332 -37.98 4.03 27.47
C ASN A 332 -37.75 3.84 28.99
N PRO A 333 -38.72 4.22 29.87
CA PRO A 333 -38.42 4.52 31.27
C PRO A 333 -38.07 3.30 32.14
N ASP A 334 -38.19 2.09 31.59
CA ASP A 334 -37.88 0.81 32.25
C ASP A 334 -36.47 0.27 31.97
N MET A 335 -35.69 0.89 31.07
CA MET A 335 -34.34 0.43 30.71
C MET A 335 -33.29 0.82 31.77
N SER A 336 -33.11 -0.03 32.78
CA SER A 336 -31.93 0.04 33.65
C SER A 336 -30.65 -0.25 32.86
N THR A 337 -29.54 0.43 33.16
CA THR A 337 -28.22 0.15 32.55
C THR A 337 -27.79 -1.30 32.81
N GLN A 338 -27.49 -2.03 31.74
CA GLN A 338 -27.14 -3.45 31.76
C GLN A 338 -25.68 -3.64 31.29
N THR A 339 -24.98 -4.62 31.84
CA THR A 339 -23.73 -5.14 31.26
C THR A 339 -23.93 -6.61 30.94
N ILE A 340 -23.68 -6.99 29.68
CA ILE A 340 -23.58 -8.36 29.21
C ILE A 340 -22.10 -8.75 29.29
N SER A 341 -21.79 -9.93 29.83
CA SER A 341 -20.42 -10.42 29.97
C SER A 341 -20.29 -11.77 29.29
N LEU A 342 -19.29 -11.91 28.43
CA LEU A 342 -18.85 -13.16 27.82
C LEU A 342 -17.46 -13.48 28.39
N GLU A 343 -17.24 -14.72 28.83
CA GLU A 343 -16.01 -15.07 29.54
C GLU A 343 -15.53 -16.49 29.18
N SER A 344 -14.25 -16.56 28.89
CA SER A 344 -13.46 -17.75 28.58
C SER A 344 -12.26 -17.82 29.52
N GLN A 345 -11.54 -18.93 29.59
CA GLN A 345 -10.39 -19.03 30.53
C GLN A 345 -9.28 -18.00 30.27
N ALA A 346 -9.16 -17.49 29.03
CA ALA A 346 -8.13 -16.54 28.63
C ALA A 346 -8.61 -15.09 28.41
N LEU A 347 -9.92 -14.84 28.24
CA LEU A 347 -10.46 -13.52 27.92
C LEU A 347 -11.87 -13.29 28.49
N ARG A 348 -12.07 -12.13 29.10
CA ARG A 348 -13.39 -11.56 29.43
C ARG A 348 -13.71 -10.40 28.48
N VAL A 349 -14.92 -10.39 27.94
CA VAL A 349 -15.46 -9.30 27.12
C VAL A 349 -16.76 -8.80 27.75
N LYS A 350 -16.91 -7.48 27.90
CA LYS A 350 -18.14 -6.85 28.39
C LYS A 350 -18.73 -5.93 27.33
N VAL A 351 -20.04 -6.05 27.11
CA VAL A 351 -20.85 -5.09 26.34
C VAL A 351 -21.76 -4.36 27.32
N ARG A 352 -21.67 -3.04 27.37
CA ARG A 352 -22.53 -2.17 28.19
C ARG A 352 -23.69 -1.66 27.34
N ILE A 353 -24.90 -1.78 27.85
CA ILE A 353 -26.11 -1.14 27.33
C ILE A 353 -26.48 -0.02 28.31
N ASP A 354 -26.54 1.22 27.84
CA ASP A 354 -26.94 2.35 28.69
C ASP A 354 -28.46 2.49 28.84
N LYS A 355 -28.89 3.44 29.67
CA LYS A 355 -30.31 3.75 29.94
C LYS A 355 -31.10 4.19 28.70
N ASP A 356 -30.41 4.75 27.70
CA ASP A 356 -31.00 5.27 26.47
C ASP A 356 -31.01 4.19 25.37
N GLY A 357 -30.47 2.99 25.68
CA GLY A 357 -30.42 1.80 24.84
C GLY A 357 -29.19 1.70 23.94
N ALA A 358 -28.21 2.60 24.04
CA ALA A 358 -27.00 2.54 23.23
C ALA A 358 -26.04 1.44 23.74
N ALA A 359 -25.38 0.74 22.81
CA ALA A 359 -24.50 -0.38 23.11
C ALA A 359 -23.03 -0.02 22.86
N PHE A 360 -22.15 -0.44 23.78
CA PHE A 360 -20.72 -0.11 23.77
C PHE A 360 -19.89 -1.34 24.12
N LEU A 361 -18.77 -1.56 23.42
CA LEU A 361 -17.76 -2.53 23.85
C LEU A 361 -17.00 -1.91 25.05
N GLN A 362 -17.28 -2.42 26.25
CA GLN A 362 -16.91 -1.79 27.52
C GLN A 362 -15.52 -2.22 28.01
N GLU A 363 -15.19 -3.49 27.82
CA GLU A 363 -13.95 -4.09 28.30
C GLU A 363 -13.60 -5.30 27.42
N VAL A 364 -12.31 -5.44 27.10
CA VAL A 364 -11.69 -6.63 26.53
C VAL A 364 -10.47 -6.92 27.39
N LEU A 365 -10.58 -7.85 28.33
CA LEU A 365 -9.62 -8.06 29.42
C LEU A 365 -9.01 -9.47 29.35
N PRO A 366 -7.69 -9.64 29.13
CA PRO A 366 -7.02 -10.93 29.27
C PRO A 366 -7.15 -11.45 30.70
N LEU A 367 -7.26 -12.76 30.85
CA LEU A 367 -7.28 -13.45 32.13
C LEU A 367 -5.99 -14.28 32.30
N PRO A 368 -5.35 -14.30 33.48
CA PRO A 368 -5.70 -13.59 34.72
C PRO A 368 -5.07 -12.18 34.80
N GLY A 369 -5.52 -11.23 33.99
CA GLY A 369 -5.23 -9.80 34.11
C GLY A 369 -6.20 -9.05 35.03
N THR A 370 -5.99 -7.75 35.19
CA THR A 370 -6.80 -6.86 36.03
C THR A 370 -7.31 -5.66 35.23
N SER A 371 -8.62 -5.35 35.36
CA SER A 371 -9.20 -4.11 34.82
C SER A 371 -8.40 -2.89 35.30
N PRO A 372 -7.92 -2.00 34.41
CA PRO A 372 -7.18 -0.83 34.82
C PRO A 372 -8.08 0.15 35.60
N THR A 373 -7.54 0.77 36.65
CA THR A 373 -8.20 1.89 37.34
C THR A 373 -8.34 3.06 36.36
N PRO A 374 -9.55 3.54 36.03
CA PRO A 374 -9.69 4.55 34.99
C PRO A 374 -9.20 5.93 35.43
N ALA A 375 -8.41 6.58 34.56
CA ALA A 375 -7.88 7.93 34.74
C ALA A 375 -8.63 8.93 33.85
N PHE A 376 -9.96 9.01 34.00
CA PHE A 376 -10.77 9.96 33.25
C PHE A 376 -10.67 11.37 33.84
N LYS A 377 -10.74 12.38 32.97
CA LYS A 377 -10.45 13.79 33.26
C LYS A 377 -11.57 14.72 32.80
N ASN A 378 -12.16 14.43 31.64
CA ASN A 378 -13.24 15.21 31.03
C ASN A 378 -14.55 14.40 30.92
N PHE A 379 -14.50 13.06 30.92
CA PHE A 379 -15.66 12.19 30.72
C PHE A 379 -15.90 11.18 31.85
N SER A 380 -17.06 10.52 31.84
CA SER A 380 -17.41 9.41 32.74
C SER A 380 -16.78 8.06 32.37
N ASP A 381 -16.32 7.96 31.13
CA ASP A 381 -15.86 6.74 30.46
C ASP A 381 -15.04 7.12 29.21
N SER A 382 -14.54 6.14 28.47
CA SER A 382 -13.96 6.37 27.14
C SER A 382 -14.51 5.41 26.08
N TYR A 383 -15.77 4.99 26.24
CA TYR A 383 -16.38 3.99 25.37
C TYR A 383 -16.83 4.61 24.03
N ALA A 384 -16.66 3.85 22.95
CA ALA A 384 -17.16 4.14 21.61
C ALA A 384 -18.34 3.20 21.27
N PRO A 385 -19.24 3.59 20.33
CA PRO A 385 -20.37 2.74 19.92
C PRO A 385 -19.90 1.35 19.46
N LEU A 386 -20.67 0.31 19.76
CA LEU A 386 -20.32 -1.08 19.44
C LEU A 386 -20.15 -1.33 17.92
N VAL A 387 -20.87 -0.58 17.09
CA VAL A 387 -20.82 -0.62 15.62
C VAL A 387 -21.01 0.79 15.08
N GLU A 388 -20.23 1.15 14.04
CA GLU A 388 -20.40 2.38 13.27
C GLU A 388 -20.82 2.05 11.83
N VAL A 389 -21.86 2.73 11.34
CA VAL A 389 -22.42 2.51 10.00
C VAL A 389 -22.72 3.86 9.35
N ARG A 390 -22.36 4.04 8.09
CA ARG A 390 -22.70 5.25 7.31
C ARG A 390 -23.59 4.88 6.14
N LEU A 391 -24.75 5.53 6.04
CA LEU A 391 -25.63 5.46 4.88
C LEU A 391 -25.30 6.58 3.88
N ALA A 392 -25.62 6.36 2.62
CA ALA A 392 -25.43 7.35 1.55
C ALA A 392 -26.24 8.62 1.85
N GLY A 393 -25.54 9.74 2.03
CA GLY A 393 -26.11 11.03 2.44
C GLY A 393 -25.90 11.39 3.91
N GLU A 394 -25.39 10.48 4.75
CA GLU A 394 -25.14 10.74 6.18
C GLU A 394 -23.67 11.12 6.49
N GLY A 395 -23.52 12.13 7.36
CA GLY A 395 -22.23 12.64 7.82
C GLY A 395 -21.77 12.09 9.18
N THR A 396 -21.07 12.94 9.93
CA THR A 396 -20.77 12.78 11.36
C THR A 396 -21.87 13.48 12.16
N GLU A 397 -22.34 12.90 13.26
CA GLU A 397 -23.49 13.45 14.02
C GLU A 397 -23.10 14.64 14.93
N ARG A 398 -22.52 14.37 16.10
CA ARG A 398 -22.16 15.38 17.12
C ARG A 398 -20.77 16.00 16.94
N ASN A 399 -19.82 15.19 16.45
CA ASN A 399 -18.41 15.59 16.37
C ASN A 399 -18.10 16.29 15.04
N LYS A 400 -16.94 16.96 14.98
CA LYS A 400 -16.47 17.66 13.78
C LYS A 400 -16.42 16.74 12.55
N SER A 401 -16.99 17.16 11.43
CA SER A 401 -17.04 16.38 10.19
C SER A 401 -15.65 15.85 9.78
N SER A 402 -15.50 14.53 9.69
CA SER A 402 -14.22 13.85 9.42
C SER A 402 -14.41 12.64 8.51
N LYS A 403 -13.30 12.16 7.93
CA LYS A 403 -13.22 10.88 7.20
C LYS A 403 -13.07 9.67 8.13
N SER A 404 -12.97 9.88 9.44
CA SER A 404 -12.90 8.82 10.45
C SER A 404 -14.10 7.87 10.34
N LEU A 405 -13.87 6.61 10.73
CA LEU A 405 -14.88 5.56 10.82
C LEU A 405 -15.86 5.77 11.99
N VAL A 406 -15.50 6.54 13.03
CA VAL A 406 -16.34 6.76 14.23
C VAL A 406 -17.15 8.06 14.20
N GLY A 407 -18.22 8.12 15.00
CA GLY A 407 -19.14 9.26 15.12
C GLY A 407 -20.22 9.33 14.04
N SER A 408 -20.63 8.20 13.47
CA SER A 408 -21.66 8.14 12.42
C SER A 408 -23.06 8.41 12.95
N TYR A 409 -23.95 8.90 12.08
CA TYR A 409 -25.37 9.10 12.42
C TYR A 409 -26.07 7.78 12.80
N VAL A 410 -25.83 6.68 12.08
CA VAL A 410 -26.43 5.38 12.46
C VAL A 410 -25.87 4.91 13.80
N GLY A 411 -24.55 4.98 14.02
CA GLY A 411 -23.90 4.58 15.28
C GLY A 411 -24.50 5.28 16.51
N ALA A 412 -24.79 6.58 16.40
CA ALA A 412 -25.47 7.34 17.46
C ALA A 412 -26.96 6.96 17.64
N ARG A 413 -27.63 6.42 16.62
CA ARG A 413 -29.05 6.00 16.63
C ARG A 413 -29.28 4.51 16.91
N LEU A 414 -28.28 3.64 16.82
CA LEU A 414 -28.45 2.20 17.08
C LEU A 414 -28.88 1.95 18.53
N ARG A 415 -29.94 1.16 18.71
CA ARG A 415 -30.49 0.78 20.01
C ARG A 415 -30.60 -0.72 20.18
N TYR A 416 -30.15 -1.20 21.32
CA TYR A 416 -30.20 -2.60 21.74
C TYR A 416 -31.62 -3.18 21.66
N GLN A 417 -31.71 -4.44 21.22
CA GLN A 417 -32.97 -5.19 21.09
C GLN A 417 -32.90 -6.51 21.88
N SER A 418 -31.85 -7.30 21.67
CA SER A 418 -31.66 -8.61 22.33
C SER A 418 -30.20 -9.05 22.27
N HIS A 419 -29.82 -10.05 23.06
CA HIS A 419 -28.58 -10.78 22.86
C HIS A 419 -28.79 -12.30 23.03
N GLU A 420 -27.85 -13.07 22.50
CA GLU A 420 -27.76 -14.53 22.62
C GLU A 420 -26.28 -14.94 22.68
N ILE A 421 -25.98 -16.10 23.27
CA ILE A 421 -24.61 -16.61 23.41
C ILE A 421 -24.57 -18.05 22.91
N ASP A 422 -23.81 -18.28 21.84
CA ASP A 422 -23.57 -19.60 21.27
C ASP A 422 -22.26 -20.17 21.81
N THR A 423 -22.29 -21.41 22.32
CA THR A 423 -21.11 -22.10 22.87
C THR A 423 -20.70 -23.28 21.98
N ALA A 424 -19.44 -23.27 21.57
CA ALA A 424 -18.76 -24.36 20.88
C ALA A 424 -17.62 -24.93 21.75
N ALA A 425 -16.93 -25.98 21.29
CA ALA A 425 -16.01 -26.77 22.11
C ALA A 425 -14.76 -26.02 22.64
N ASP A 426 -14.26 -25.01 21.92
CA ASP A 426 -13.07 -24.21 22.28
C ASP A 426 -13.34 -22.68 22.21
N SER A 427 -14.60 -22.27 22.02
CA SER A 427 -14.98 -20.87 21.78
C SER A 427 -16.44 -20.57 22.07
N GLN A 428 -16.72 -19.33 22.48
CA GLN A 428 -18.09 -18.83 22.70
C GLN A 428 -18.30 -17.55 21.87
N THR A 429 -19.50 -17.32 21.33
CA THR A 429 -19.83 -16.09 20.59
C THR A 429 -21.03 -15.39 21.21
N LEU A 430 -20.87 -14.11 21.56
CA LEU A 430 -21.96 -13.22 21.94
C LEU A 430 -22.48 -12.50 20.69
N HIS A 431 -23.77 -12.61 20.43
CA HIS A 431 -24.46 -11.91 19.35
C HIS A 431 -25.30 -10.80 19.96
N VAL A 432 -25.02 -9.54 19.62
CA VAL A 432 -25.75 -8.37 20.14
C VAL A 432 -26.57 -7.75 19.02
N ARG A 433 -27.89 -7.82 19.11
CA ARG A 433 -28.82 -7.24 18.13
C ARG A 433 -29.18 -5.81 18.50
N LEU A 434 -29.01 -4.92 17.55
CA LEU A 434 -29.31 -3.49 17.59
C LEU A 434 -30.25 -3.12 16.42
N LYS A 435 -30.97 -2.00 16.55
CA LYS A 435 -31.82 -1.42 15.50
C LYS A 435 -31.66 0.09 15.43
N ASP A 436 -31.59 0.66 14.23
CA ASP A 436 -31.79 2.09 14.01
C ASP A 436 -33.28 2.37 13.83
N GLY A 437 -33.85 3.20 14.70
CA GLY A 437 -35.25 3.59 14.66
C GLY A 437 -35.64 4.49 13.48
N VAL A 438 -34.67 5.08 12.77
CA VAL A 438 -34.92 6.02 11.66
C VAL A 438 -34.81 5.34 10.29
N SER A 439 -33.72 4.61 10.02
CA SER A 439 -33.55 3.88 8.75
C SER A 439 -34.25 2.52 8.71
N GLY A 440 -34.61 1.95 9.87
CA GLY A 440 -35.10 0.58 9.99
C GLY A 440 -34.00 -0.49 9.96
N LEU A 441 -32.73 -0.11 9.76
CA LEU A 441 -31.58 -1.02 9.71
C LEU A 441 -31.48 -1.86 11.00
N LEU A 442 -31.36 -3.16 10.84
CA LEU A 442 -31.04 -4.12 11.90
C LEU A 442 -29.55 -4.43 11.83
N VAL A 443 -28.90 -4.55 12.99
CA VAL A 443 -27.45 -4.75 13.09
C VAL A 443 -27.17 -5.80 14.17
N THR A 444 -26.45 -6.86 13.81
CA THR A 444 -25.97 -7.90 14.75
C THR A 444 -24.45 -7.81 14.83
N SER A 445 -23.93 -7.45 16.01
CA SER A 445 -22.50 -7.57 16.31
C SER A 445 -22.21 -8.98 16.83
N HIS A 446 -21.25 -9.67 16.22
CA HIS A 446 -20.83 -11.03 16.57
C HIS A 446 -19.44 -10.95 17.23
N LEU A 447 -19.33 -11.35 18.50
CA LEU A 447 -18.12 -11.25 19.31
C LEU A 447 -17.70 -12.63 19.82
N THR A 448 -16.75 -13.28 19.15
CA THR A 448 -16.23 -14.62 19.50
C THR A 448 -14.98 -14.53 20.37
N VAL A 449 -14.98 -15.23 21.50
CA VAL A 449 -13.81 -15.45 22.36
C VAL A 449 -13.40 -16.93 22.35
N TYR A 450 -12.14 -17.21 22.68
CA TYR A 450 -11.55 -18.55 22.61
C TYR A 450 -10.95 -18.95 23.96
N GLU A 451 -11.10 -20.22 24.35
CA GLU A 451 -10.75 -20.66 25.70
C GLU A 451 -9.26 -20.51 26.06
N ARG A 452 -8.35 -20.66 25.09
CA ARG A 452 -6.92 -20.89 25.38
C ARG A 452 -5.99 -19.73 25.02
N PHE A 453 -6.51 -18.60 24.56
CA PHE A 453 -5.70 -17.42 24.20
C PHE A 453 -6.52 -16.13 24.18
N PRO A 454 -5.95 -14.97 24.58
CA PRO A 454 -6.69 -13.72 24.75
C PRO A 454 -6.92 -13.01 23.40
N VAL A 455 -7.81 -13.55 22.58
CA VAL A 455 -8.21 -12.99 21.28
C VAL A 455 -9.73 -12.92 21.18
N LEU A 456 -10.23 -11.73 20.86
CA LEU A 456 -11.61 -11.46 20.44
C LEU A 456 -11.63 -11.42 18.91
N ARG A 457 -12.49 -12.22 18.26
CA ARG A 457 -12.81 -12.10 16.83
C ARG A 457 -14.17 -11.44 16.67
N ALA A 458 -14.24 -10.39 15.87
CA ALA A 458 -15.44 -9.56 15.68
C ALA A 458 -15.87 -9.51 14.21
N MET A 459 -17.18 -9.59 13.99
CA MET A 459 -17.86 -9.38 12.70
C MET A 459 -19.17 -8.64 12.94
N VAL A 460 -19.73 -8.02 11.91
CA VAL A 460 -21.06 -7.41 11.95
C VAL A 460 -21.88 -7.90 10.77
N THR A 461 -23.10 -8.34 11.03
CA THR A 461 -24.14 -8.56 10.00
C THR A 461 -25.17 -7.44 10.09
N ILE A 462 -25.53 -6.85 8.96
CA ILE A 462 -26.61 -5.87 8.87
C ILE A 462 -27.72 -6.39 7.97
N GLN A 463 -28.97 -6.01 8.26
CA GLN A 463 -30.15 -6.32 7.45
C GLN A 463 -31.01 -5.07 7.27
N ASN A 464 -31.54 -4.87 6.07
CA ASN A 464 -32.52 -3.83 5.83
C ASN A 464 -33.90 -4.23 6.37
N GLY A 465 -34.23 -3.79 7.59
CA GLY A 465 -35.55 -3.94 8.20
C GLY A 465 -36.53 -2.79 7.90
N GLY A 466 -36.26 -1.98 6.87
CA GLY A 466 -37.10 -0.87 6.41
C GLY A 466 -37.99 -1.22 5.20
N ASP A 467 -38.59 -0.20 4.58
CA ASP A 467 -39.52 -0.32 3.44
C ASP A 467 -38.91 0.14 2.09
N LYS A 468 -37.63 0.53 2.07
CA LYS A 468 -36.92 1.14 0.93
C LYS A 468 -35.48 0.64 0.88
N ASP A 469 -34.87 0.66 -0.30
CA ASP A 469 -33.43 0.47 -0.49
C ASP A 469 -32.60 1.31 0.50
N LEU A 470 -31.73 0.64 1.26
CA LEU A 470 -30.64 1.28 1.98
C LEU A 470 -29.37 1.16 1.15
N ALA A 471 -28.50 2.16 1.24
CA ALA A 471 -27.21 2.17 0.57
C ALA A 471 -26.11 2.51 1.58
N VAL A 472 -25.27 1.53 1.90
CA VAL A 472 -24.26 1.57 2.95
C VAL A 472 -22.92 1.93 2.33
N THR A 473 -22.23 2.93 2.87
CA THR A 473 -20.96 3.45 2.34
C THR A 473 -19.78 3.19 3.29
N GLN A 474 -20.07 2.81 4.53
CA GLN A 474 -19.08 2.46 5.55
C GLN A 474 -19.71 1.52 6.57
N LEU A 475 -19.01 0.45 6.96
CA LEU A 475 -19.44 -0.47 8.01
C LEU A 475 -18.19 -1.04 8.73
N THR A 476 -18.11 -0.86 10.05
CA THR A 476 -17.02 -1.40 10.87
C THR A 476 -17.28 -2.84 11.30
N SER A 477 -16.27 -3.70 11.30
CA SER A 477 -16.34 -5.03 11.92
C SER A 477 -16.06 -4.98 13.43
N LEU A 478 -15.22 -4.03 13.86
CA LEU A 478 -14.84 -3.80 15.24
C LEU A 478 -14.68 -2.30 15.50
N VAL A 479 -15.24 -1.84 16.62
CA VAL A 479 -14.94 -0.54 17.23
C VAL A 479 -14.69 -0.78 18.72
N LEU A 480 -13.59 -0.24 19.23
CA LEU A 480 -13.25 -0.24 20.66
C LEU A 480 -12.69 1.13 21.04
N GLY A 481 -13.29 1.77 22.04
CA GLY A 481 -12.71 2.93 22.72
C GLY A 481 -12.12 2.51 24.07
N GLY A 482 -11.15 3.28 24.59
CA GLY A 482 -10.57 3.02 25.91
C GLY A 482 -9.31 2.14 25.90
N LEU A 483 -8.60 2.00 24.78
CA LEU A 483 -7.39 1.16 24.69
C LEU A 483 -6.27 1.65 25.63
N SER A 484 -6.30 2.91 26.07
CA SER A 484 -5.36 3.49 27.04
C SER A 484 -6.00 3.79 28.40
N THR A 485 -7.10 3.12 28.76
CA THR A 485 -7.79 3.34 30.05
C THR A 485 -6.81 3.23 31.22
N GLY A 486 -6.71 4.30 32.02
CA GLY A 486 -5.79 4.37 33.17
C GLY A 486 -4.47 5.12 32.88
N SER A 487 -4.25 5.61 31.66
CA SER A 487 -3.14 6.51 31.32
C SER A 487 -3.62 7.97 31.27
N GLU A 488 -2.95 8.85 32.02
CA GLU A 488 -3.21 10.30 31.98
C GLU A 488 -2.59 10.99 30.75
N ARG A 489 -1.61 10.36 30.08
CA ARG A 489 -0.83 10.92 28.97
C ARG A 489 -0.56 9.89 27.89
N TRP A 490 -1.62 9.27 27.40
CA TRP A 490 -1.56 8.12 26.48
C TRP A 490 -0.75 8.39 25.21
N TRP A 491 -0.69 9.64 24.75
CA TRP A 491 0.09 10.09 23.58
C TRP A 491 1.62 10.00 23.76
N HIS A 492 2.12 9.95 25.00
CA HIS A 492 3.52 9.69 25.30
C HIS A 492 3.75 8.34 25.99
N GLU A 493 2.70 7.73 26.52
CA GLU A 493 2.77 6.46 27.24
C GLU A 493 2.55 5.25 26.31
N TYR A 494 1.97 5.42 25.11
CA TYR A 494 1.81 4.38 24.09
C TYR A 494 2.56 4.70 22.77
N THR A 495 2.93 3.64 22.04
CA THR A 495 3.52 3.70 20.68
C THR A 495 2.75 2.78 19.74
N LEU A 496 2.63 3.18 18.47
CA LEU A 496 2.07 2.36 17.40
C LEU A 496 3.21 1.77 16.57
N SER A 497 3.18 0.46 16.33
CA SER A 497 4.03 -0.20 15.34
C SER A 497 3.19 -0.66 14.14
N VAL A 498 3.64 -0.32 12.93
CA VAL A 498 2.94 -0.57 11.66
C VAL A 498 3.80 -1.50 10.78
N PRO A 499 3.27 -2.64 10.33
CA PRO A 499 3.97 -3.56 9.44
C PRO A 499 3.89 -3.10 7.98
N LYS A 500 5.01 -2.67 7.42
CA LYS A 500 5.16 -2.39 5.99
C LYS A 500 5.51 -3.68 5.25
N ASN A 501 4.86 -3.88 4.11
CA ASN A 501 5.02 -5.07 3.28
C ASN A 501 5.17 -4.61 1.83
N SER A 502 6.40 -4.37 1.41
CA SER A 502 6.70 -4.07 0.01
C SER A 502 7.19 -5.35 -0.66
N TRP A 503 6.97 -5.51 -1.95
CA TRP A 503 7.63 -6.56 -2.73
C TRP A 503 9.15 -6.53 -2.52
N PHE A 504 9.76 -7.72 -2.34
CA PHE A 504 11.17 -7.93 -1.96
C PHE A 504 11.55 -7.42 -0.54
N ARG A 505 10.60 -6.90 0.24
CA ARG A 505 10.79 -6.34 1.60
C ARG A 505 9.52 -6.52 2.43
N GLU A 506 9.19 -7.76 2.68
CA GLU A 506 7.97 -8.19 3.36
C GLU A 506 8.08 -8.07 4.90
N ALA A 507 6.92 -7.93 5.57
CA ALA A 507 6.72 -7.93 7.04
C ALA A 507 7.58 -6.97 7.90
N GLN A 508 8.10 -5.86 7.37
CA GLN A 508 8.99 -4.93 8.09
C GLN A 508 8.22 -3.97 9.03
N TRP A 509 8.41 -4.11 10.35
CA TRP A 509 7.72 -3.28 11.35
C TRP A 509 8.41 -1.93 11.57
N VAL A 510 7.62 -0.85 11.60
CA VAL A 510 8.08 0.52 11.90
C VAL A 510 7.32 1.06 13.11
N GLU A 511 8.05 1.51 14.13
CA GLU A 511 7.50 2.08 15.37
C GLU A 511 7.40 3.61 15.30
N HIS A 512 6.33 4.15 15.88
CA HIS A 512 5.97 5.56 15.88
C HIS A 512 5.43 5.98 17.26
N ASP A 513 5.83 7.16 17.73
CA ASP A 513 5.08 7.88 18.77
C ASP A 513 3.78 8.46 18.17
N LEU A 514 2.72 8.55 18.97
CA LEU A 514 1.39 8.94 18.48
C LEU A 514 1.32 10.41 18.00
N PRO A 515 1.99 11.40 18.63
CA PRO A 515 2.08 12.77 18.12
C PRO A 515 2.74 12.86 16.73
N SER A 516 3.74 12.04 16.40
CA SER A 516 4.32 11.99 15.05
C SER A 516 3.32 11.60 13.96
N LEU A 517 2.25 10.89 14.34
CA LEU A 517 1.14 10.49 13.48
C LEU A 517 -0.05 11.47 13.52
N GLY A 518 0.01 12.52 14.35
CA GLY A 518 -1.08 13.47 14.56
C GLY A 518 -2.17 12.97 15.53
N VAL A 519 -1.89 11.97 16.35
CA VAL A 519 -2.81 11.40 17.36
C VAL A 519 -2.32 11.82 18.76
N ASP A 520 -2.89 12.89 19.31
CA ASP A 520 -2.37 13.62 20.48
C ASP A 520 -3.49 14.35 21.26
N ASP A 521 -3.33 14.65 22.55
CA ASP A 521 -4.26 15.52 23.29
C ASP A 521 -4.05 17.00 22.90
N CYS A 522 -4.68 17.39 21.79
CA CYS A 522 -4.70 18.75 21.31
C CYS A 522 -5.65 19.70 22.10
N GLY A 523 -6.16 19.29 23.27
CA GLY A 523 -6.98 20.14 24.13
C GLY A 523 -8.39 20.40 23.59
N VAL A 524 -8.97 19.43 22.88
CA VAL A 524 -10.36 19.48 22.38
C VAL A 524 -11.37 19.20 23.50
N TYR A 525 -11.03 18.27 24.40
CA TYR A 525 -11.93 17.68 25.39
C TYR A 525 -12.46 18.64 26.48
N GLY A 526 -11.72 19.72 26.76
CA GLY A 526 -12.10 20.73 27.76
C GLY A 526 -12.87 21.93 27.22
N ARG A 527 -13.51 21.82 26.04
CA ARG A 527 -14.21 22.93 25.37
C ARG A 527 -15.72 22.94 25.63
N PRO A 528 -16.40 24.11 25.63
CA PRO A 528 -17.84 24.21 25.90
C PRO A 528 -18.73 23.42 24.95
N ASP A 529 -18.24 23.12 23.74
CA ASP A 529 -18.96 22.36 22.70
C ASP A 529 -18.98 20.84 22.93
N GLU A 530 -18.33 20.35 24.01
CA GLU A 530 -18.29 18.95 24.45
C GLU A 530 -18.05 17.92 23.30
N HIS A 531 -17.03 18.14 22.47
CA HIS A 531 -16.63 17.15 21.46
C HIS A 531 -16.03 15.89 22.11
N TRP A 532 -16.44 14.71 21.63
CA TRP A 532 -15.93 13.42 22.13
C TRP A 532 -14.59 13.00 21.49
N GLY A 533 -13.97 13.85 20.68
CA GLY A 533 -12.70 13.60 19.99
C GLY A 533 -12.39 14.71 18.99
N SER A 534 -11.12 14.91 18.65
CA SER A 534 -10.72 15.78 17.54
C SER A 534 -11.13 15.20 16.17
N LEU A 535 -11.29 13.86 16.12
CA LEU A 535 -11.43 13.04 14.92
C LEU A 535 -10.27 13.16 13.93
N GLY A 536 -9.12 13.62 14.43
CA GLY A 536 -7.80 13.26 13.94
C GLY A 536 -7.58 11.77 14.16
N HIS A 537 -7.04 11.10 13.14
CA HIS A 537 -6.85 9.66 13.12
C HIS A 537 -5.67 9.34 12.22
N TYR A 538 -4.97 8.27 12.55
CA TYR A 538 -4.02 7.61 11.68
C TYR A 538 -4.67 6.34 11.13
N SER A 539 -5.04 6.36 9.86
CA SER A 539 -5.54 5.17 9.15
C SER A 539 -4.42 4.46 8.39
N VAL A 540 -4.56 3.14 8.29
CA VAL A 540 -3.82 2.30 7.35
C VAL A 540 -4.83 1.46 6.59
N SER A 541 -4.64 1.38 5.28
CA SER A 541 -5.48 0.63 4.37
C SER A 541 -4.66 0.03 3.24
N ASN A 542 -5.27 -0.93 2.57
CA ASN A 542 -4.84 -1.48 1.30
C ASN A 542 -6.02 -1.37 0.32
N ARG A 543 -5.71 -1.09 -0.95
CA ARG A 543 -6.69 -0.98 -2.04
C ARG A 543 -6.25 -1.85 -3.20
N GLY A 544 -7.09 -2.79 -3.61
CA GLY A 544 -6.87 -3.66 -4.75
C GLY A 544 -6.99 -5.14 -4.42
N THR A 545 -6.32 -5.94 -5.23
CA THR A 545 -6.28 -7.41 -5.13
C THR A 545 -5.03 -7.92 -4.42
N PHE A 546 -3.93 -7.17 -4.42
CA PHE A 546 -2.76 -7.40 -3.57
C PHE A 546 -3.08 -6.92 -2.14
N SER A 547 -3.87 -7.73 -1.41
CA SER A 547 -4.38 -7.44 -0.06
C SER A 547 -3.33 -7.01 0.96
N THR A 548 -2.06 -7.37 0.75
CA THR A 548 -0.94 -7.01 1.63
C THR A 548 0.17 -6.23 0.94
N GLU A 549 -0.07 -5.60 -0.22
CA GLU A 549 0.86 -4.59 -0.75
C GLU A 549 0.85 -3.33 0.14
N GLY A 550 2.04 -2.76 0.34
CA GLY A 550 2.28 -1.57 1.15
C GLY A 550 2.35 -1.89 2.64
N HIS A 551 1.33 -2.56 3.17
CA HIS A 551 1.17 -2.90 4.58
C HIS A 551 0.52 -4.28 4.77
N LEU A 552 0.85 -4.97 5.87
CA LEU A 552 0.03 -6.10 6.33
C LEU A 552 -1.30 -5.56 6.92
N PRO A 553 -2.39 -6.35 6.95
CA PRO A 553 -3.69 -5.99 7.52
C PRO A 553 -3.69 -5.93 9.06
N MET A 554 -2.66 -5.35 9.67
CA MET A 554 -2.35 -5.48 11.09
C MET A 554 -1.80 -4.19 11.69
N GLY A 555 -1.88 -4.06 13.01
CA GLY A 555 -1.22 -3.02 13.79
C GLY A 555 -1.01 -3.44 15.23
N LEU A 556 -0.03 -2.81 15.89
CA LEU A 556 0.42 -3.13 17.25
C LEU A 556 0.51 -1.83 18.07
N LEU A 557 -0.39 -1.64 19.03
CA LEU A 557 -0.35 -0.52 20.00
C LEU A 557 0.18 -1.06 21.33
N LYS A 558 1.24 -0.48 21.88
CA LYS A 558 1.86 -0.96 23.13
C LYS A 558 2.28 0.19 24.05
N HIS A 559 2.17 -0.03 25.36
CA HIS A 559 2.69 0.89 26.36
C HIS A 559 4.22 0.84 26.36
N VAL A 560 4.90 2.01 26.42
CA VAL A 560 6.37 2.15 26.35
C VAL A 560 7.16 1.37 27.43
N ASN A 561 6.49 0.82 28.45
CA ASN A 561 7.08 -0.02 29.49
C ASN A 561 6.88 -1.54 29.28
N GLY A 562 6.20 -1.95 28.21
CA GLY A 562 5.94 -3.37 27.88
C GLY A 562 4.95 -4.09 28.81
N LYS A 563 4.08 -3.36 29.52
CA LYS A 563 3.07 -3.93 30.43
C LYS A 563 1.65 -4.03 29.85
N ASP A 564 1.42 -3.47 28.67
CA ASP A 564 0.10 -3.43 28.04
C ASP A 564 0.30 -3.42 26.52
N THR A 565 -0.31 -4.37 25.82
CA THR A 565 -0.13 -4.55 24.37
C THR A 565 -1.42 -5.02 23.69
N TRP A 566 -1.82 -4.29 22.65
CA TRP A 566 -2.94 -4.57 21.75
C TRP A 566 -2.40 -4.87 20.35
N LEU A 567 -2.85 -5.98 19.76
CA LEU A 567 -2.42 -6.44 18.43
C LEU A 567 -3.64 -6.89 17.64
N TRP A 568 -3.88 -6.31 16.47
CA TRP A 568 -5.03 -6.66 15.62
C TRP A 568 -4.63 -7.19 14.24
N GLN A 569 -5.55 -7.96 13.64
CA GLN A 569 -5.53 -8.31 12.21
C GLN A 569 -6.92 -8.20 11.59
N VAL A 570 -7.01 -7.68 10.36
CA VAL A 570 -8.18 -7.76 9.48
C VAL A 570 -8.04 -9.00 8.62
N GLU A 571 -9.11 -9.77 8.45
CA GLU A 571 -9.09 -11.06 7.77
C GLU A 571 -9.77 -10.95 6.39
N ASN A 572 -9.09 -10.28 5.45
CA ASN A 572 -9.59 -10.06 4.08
C ASN A 572 -8.50 -10.16 3.00
N ASN A 573 -8.81 -10.82 1.89
CA ASN A 573 -7.95 -11.03 0.72
C ASN A 573 -8.13 -9.98 -0.39
N GLY A 574 -8.40 -8.73 0.00
CA GLY A 574 -8.39 -7.55 -0.86
C GLY A 574 -8.58 -6.30 0.00
N SER A 575 -9.08 -5.22 -0.60
CA SER A 575 -9.23 -3.91 0.05
C SER A 575 -9.77 -3.91 1.51
N TRP A 576 -9.08 -3.23 2.44
CA TRP A 576 -9.43 -3.14 3.88
C TRP A 576 -8.94 -1.84 4.53
N ARG A 577 -9.48 -1.47 5.71
CA ARG A 577 -8.98 -0.35 6.53
C ARG A 577 -9.03 -0.63 8.03
N TRP A 578 -8.03 -0.14 8.75
CA TRP A 578 -8.12 0.16 10.18
C TRP A 578 -7.64 1.58 10.46
N GLU A 579 -8.06 2.16 11.59
CA GLU A 579 -7.55 3.42 12.10
C GLU A 579 -7.46 3.42 13.63
N ILE A 580 -6.53 4.22 14.15
CA ILE A 580 -6.55 4.66 15.54
C ILE A 580 -6.70 6.18 15.60
N GLY A 581 -7.25 6.69 16.69
CA GLY A 581 -7.36 8.12 16.92
C GLY A 581 -7.76 8.45 18.36
N ASP A 582 -8.13 9.71 18.56
CA ASP A 582 -8.47 10.26 19.87
C ASP A 582 -9.99 10.19 20.13
N TRP A 583 -10.41 9.56 21.24
CA TRP A 583 -11.82 9.46 21.63
C TRP A 583 -12.00 9.46 23.15
N LYS A 584 -12.72 10.48 23.64
CA LYS A 584 -12.85 10.85 25.05
C LYS A 584 -11.45 10.93 25.68
N ASP A 585 -11.25 10.50 26.93
CA ASP A 585 -9.94 10.59 27.57
C ASP A 585 -8.95 9.48 27.13
N SER A 586 -9.13 8.86 25.96
CA SER A 586 -8.37 7.67 25.54
C SER A 586 -8.20 7.50 24.02
N ILE A 587 -7.53 6.41 23.63
CA ILE A 587 -7.35 5.96 22.25
C ILE A 587 -8.52 5.03 21.85
N TYR A 588 -8.98 5.14 20.61
CA TYR A 588 -9.84 4.13 19.97
C TYR A 588 -9.15 3.37 18.85
N LEU A 589 -9.69 2.19 18.52
CA LEU A 589 -9.42 1.41 17.31
C LEU A 589 -10.76 1.21 16.58
N ALA A 590 -10.78 1.48 15.27
CA ALA A 590 -11.88 1.10 14.39
C ALA A 590 -11.32 0.35 13.17
N ALA A 591 -11.90 -0.80 12.84
CA ALA A 591 -11.37 -1.69 11.81
C ALA A 591 -12.47 -2.45 11.06
N GLY A 592 -12.20 -2.78 9.79
CA GLY A 592 -13.11 -3.56 8.96
C GLY A 592 -12.61 -3.73 7.52
N GLY A 593 -13.55 -4.09 6.64
CA GLY A 593 -13.30 -4.34 5.23
C GLY A 593 -13.21 -3.05 4.39
N PRO A 594 -13.62 -3.10 3.11
CA PRO A 594 -13.56 -1.94 2.24
C PRO A 594 -14.63 -0.89 2.61
N VAL A 595 -14.43 0.36 2.16
CA VAL A 595 -15.28 1.52 2.43
C VAL A 595 -15.32 2.46 1.23
N GLU A 596 -16.39 3.23 1.05
CA GLU A 596 -16.58 4.08 -0.14
C GLU A 596 -15.44 5.08 -0.34
N THR A 597 -14.98 5.72 0.74
CA THR A 597 -14.03 6.85 0.69
C THR A 597 -12.59 6.49 0.26
N GLU A 598 -12.26 5.20 0.18
CA GLU A 598 -10.93 4.70 -0.19
C GLU A 598 -10.96 3.53 -1.18
N HIS A 599 -12.02 2.72 -1.20
CA HIS A 599 -12.07 1.43 -1.90
C HIS A 599 -13.22 1.34 -2.92
N ASP A 600 -13.97 2.43 -3.13
CA ASP A 600 -15.17 2.48 -3.97
C ASP A 600 -16.20 1.37 -3.60
N TRP A 601 -16.20 0.90 -2.35
CA TRP A 601 -17.19 -0.05 -1.82
C TRP A 601 -18.44 0.68 -1.35
N ARG A 602 -19.58 0.23 -1.84
CA ARG A 602 -20.90 0.67 -1.41
C ARG A 602 -21.85 -0.50 -1.61
N GLU A 603 -22.57 -0.86 -0.56
CA GLU A 603 -23.54 -1.96 -0.61
C GLU A 603 -24.96 -1.41 -0.75
N ARG A 604 -25.76 -2.00 -1.63
CA ARG A 604 -27.21 -1.76 -1.70
C ARG A 604 -27.91 -2.94 -1.04
N LEU A 605 -28.85 -2.64 -0.15
CA LEU A 605 -29.73 -3.63 0.48
C LEU A 605 -31.17 -3.23 0.20
N ALA A 606 -31.89 -4.01 -0.61
CA ALA A 606 -33.34 -3.97 -0.69
C ALA A 606 -33.96 -4.50 0.63
N PRO A 607 -35.26 -4.22 0.91
CA PRO A 607 -35.92 -4.72 2.12
C PRO A 607 -35.77 -6.23 2.33
N GLY A 608 -35.24 -6.62 3.49
CA GLY A 608 -34.91 -8.00 3.87
C GLY A 608 -33.49 -8.47 3.53
N GLU A 609 -32.76 -7.80 2.64
CA GLU A 609 -31.39 -8.20 2.26
C GLU A 609 -30.38 -7.95 3.38
N GLU A 610 -29.33 -8.80 3.42
CA GLU A 610 -28.31 -8.84 4.47
C GLU A 610 -26.89 -8.68 3.91
N PHE A 611 -25.99 -8.11 4.72
CA PHE A 611 -24.55 -8.09 4.47
C PHE A 611 -23.76 -8.34 5.76
N THR A 612 -22.83 -9.30 5.73
CA THR A 612 -21.83 -9.52 6.79
C THR A 612 -20.49 -8.93 6.40
N THR A 613 -19.80 -8.26 7.33
CA THR A 613 -18.43 -7.76 7.15
C THR A 613 -17.37 -8.86 7.03
N VAL A 614 -16.12 -8.46 6.79
CA VAL A 614 -14.94 -9.32 6.98
C VAL A 614 -14.56 -9.40 8.47
N PRO A 615 -13.99 -10.51 8.97
CA PRO A 615 -13.57 -10.59 10.37
C PRO A 615 -12.44 -9.62 10.72
N VAL A 616 -12.42 -9.18 11.97
CA VAL A 616 -11.26 -8.55 12.62
C VAL A 616 -10.97 -9.31 13.91
N ALA A 617 -9.72 -9.70 14.12
CA ALA A 617 -9.26 -10.27 15.38
C ALA A 617 -8.44 -9.24 16.17
N LEU A 618 -8.73 -9.10 17.46
CA LEU A 618 -8.04 -8.25 18.42
C LEU A 618 -7.50 -9.09 19.56
N CYS A 619 -6.19 -9.09 19.74
CA CYS A 619 -5.49 -9.62 20.89
C CYS A 619 -5.14 -8.51 21.87
N HIS A 620 -5.29 -8.78 23.17
CA HIS A 620 -4.85 -7.91 24.25
C HIS A 620 -4.08 -8.74 25.29
N VAL A 621 -2.88 -8.29 25.68
CA VAL A 621 -2.09 -8.89 26.75
C VAL A 621 -1.50 -7.82 27.66
N GLN A 622 -1.57 -8.02 28.99
CA GLN A 622 -0.96 -7.13 30.00
C GLN A 622 0.52 -7.46 30.24
N VAL A 623 1.25 -7.64 29.14
CA VAL A 623 2.67 -8.03 29.03
C VAL A 623 3.22 -7.57 27.66
N ASP A 624 4.42 -8.04 27.28
CA ASP A 624 5.10 -7.67 26.04
C ASP A 624 4.43 -8.17 24.74
N TYR A 625 4.90 -7.63 23.62
CA TYR A 625 4.42 -7.95 22.27
C TYR A 625 4.79 -9.36 21.78
N GLU A 626 5.79 -10.02 22.37
CA GLU A 626 6.12 -11.40 22.01
C GLU A 626 4.99 -12.34 22.48
N LYS A 627 4.40 -12.04 23.66
CA LYS A 627 3.19 -12.73 24.13
C LYS A 627 1.97 -12.42 23.27
N ALA A 628 1.83 -11.21 22.73
CA ALA A 628 0.76 -10.87 21.79
C ALA A 628 0.88 -11.70 20.48
N PHE A 629 2.07 -11.74 19.86
CA PHE A 629 2.30 -12.59 18.68
C PHE A 629 2.15 -14.09 19.00
N ALA A 630 2.55 -14.55 20.18
CA ALA A 630 2.37 -15.94 20.62
C ALA A 630 0.90 -16.31 20.86
N ALA A 631 0.04 -15.37 21.28
CA ALA A 631 -1.40 -15.55 21.38
C ALA A 631 -2.06 -15.58 20.00
N ILE A 632 -1.76 -14.60 19.15
CA ILE A 632 -2.23 -14.54 17.76
C ILE A 632 -1.78 -15.78 16.96
N THR A 633 -0.57 -16.31 17.17
CA THR A 633 -0.10 -17.55 16.53
C THR A 633 -0.94 -18.76 16.93
N ARG A 634 -1.34 -18.88 18.21
CA ARG A 634 -2.27 -19.95 18.66
C ARG A 634 -3.67 -19.78 18.05
N TYR A 635 -4.19 -18.55 18.00
CA TYR A 635 -5.45 -18.24 17.34
C TYR A 635 -5.44 -18.63 15.85
N ARG A 636 -4.39 -18.28 15.10
CA ARG A 636 -4.19 -18.64 13.69
C ARG A 636 -4.18 -20.16 13.47
N ARG A 637 -3.52 -20.92 14.37
CA ARG A 637 -3.55 -22.40 14.40
C ARG A 637 -4.95 -22.97 14.68
N GLN A 638 -5.81 -22.24 15.39
CA GLN A 638 -7.19 -22.65 15.67
C GLN A 638 -8.11 -22.42 14.46
N ILE A 639 -8.08 -21.22 13.86
CA ILE A 639 -9.02 -20.83 12.78
C ILE A 639 -8.72 -21.46 11.42
N ARG A 640 -7.48 -21.86 11.12
CA ARG A 640 -7.14 -22.44 9.81
C ARG A 640 -7.72 -23.85 9.63
N ARG A 641 -8.04 -24.16 8.37
CA ARG A 641 -8.39 -25.51 7.92
C ARG A 641 -7.28 -26.50 8.32
N LYS A 642 -7.67 -27.64 8.92
CA LYS A 642 -6.71 -28.68 9.31
C LYS A 642 -6.24 -29.43 8.07
N HIS A 643 -4.94 -29.74 8.02
CA HIS A 643 -4.30 -30.46 6.90
C HIS A 643 -3.04 -31.14 7.42
N ARG A 644 -2.76 -32.38 6.96
CA ARG A 644 -1.70 -33.27 7.47
C ARG A 644 -0.28 -32.66 7.45
N ASP A 645 -0.03 -31.76 6.50
CA ASP A 645 1.30 -31.16 6.35
C ASP A 645 1.61 -30.06 7.38
N HIS A 646 0.60 -29.55 8.10
CA HIS A 646 0.81 -28.66 9.25
C HIS A 646 1.52 -29.35 10.42
N ASP A 647 1.54 -30.69 10.46
CA ASP A 647 2.23 -31.51 11.46
C ASP A 647 3.49 -32.20 10.90
N ARG A 648 3.49 -32.58 9.61
CA ARG A 648 4.64 -33.21 8.94
C ARG A 648 5.76 -32.23 8.58
N LEU A 649 5.41 -30.99 8.23
CA LEU A 649 6.30 -29.95 7.68
C LEU A 649 7.27 -30.52 6.61
N PRO A 650 6.78 -31.13 5.51
CA PRO A 650 7.62 -31.67 4.45
C PRO A 650 8.45 -30.60 3.75
N ILE A 651 9.69 -30.96 3.42
CA ILE A 651 10.62 -30.15 2.61
C ILE A 651 10.13 -30.17 1.17
N ILE A 652 10.00 -28.99 0.58
CA ILE A 652 9.54 -28.79 -0.79
C ILE A 652 10.73 -28.34 -1.62
N PHE A 653 11.03 -29.02 -2.73
CA PHE A 653 11.88 -28.45 -3.77
C PHE A 653 11.02 -27.73 -4.81
N ASN A 654 11.45 -26.55 -5.24
CA ASN A 654 10.84 -25.79 -6.33
C ASN A 654 11.93 -25.32 -7.29
N ASP A 655 11.71 -25.48 -8.60
CA ASP A 655 12.74 -25.24 -9.63
C ASP A 655 12.87 -23.79 -10.09
N TYR A 656 12.13 -22.82 -9.51
CA TYR A 656 12.21 -21.42 -9.92
C TYR A 656 13.45 -20.71 -9.36
N MET A 657 13.44 -20.45 -8.05
CA MET A 657 14.16 -19.32 -7.44
C MET A 657 15.68 -19.52 -7.42
N ASN A 658 16.41 -18.69 -8.17
CA ASN A 658 17.84 -18.87 -8.45
C ASN A 658 18.17 -20.27 -9.02
N CYS A 659 17.25 -20.91 -9.77
CA CYS A 659 17.43 -22.27 -10.30
C CYS A 659 17.19 -22.37 -11.82
N LEU A 660 15.96 -22.62 -12.28
CA LEU A 660 15.58 -22.66 -13.70
C LEU A 660 14.82 -21.40 -14.17
N MET A 661 14.34 -20.56 -13.25
CA MET A 661 13.79 -19.22 -13.51
C MET A 661 12.77 -19.16 -14.69
N GLY A 662 11.85 -20.12 -14.75
CA GLY A 662 10.80 -20.17 -15.77
C GLY A 662 11.17 -20.88 -17.08
N ASP A 663 12.28 -21.62 -17.14
CA ASP A 663 12.69 -22.41 -18.31
C ASP A 663 12.85 -23.93 -18.05
N PRO A 664 11.80 -24.63 -17.57
CA PRO A 664 11.81 -26.08 -17.35
C PRO A 664 11.84 -26.85 -18.68
N THR A 665 12.59 -27.94 -18.72
CA THR A 665 12.61 -28.92 -19.83
C THR A 665 12.89 -30.30 -19.26
N GLU A 666 12.47 -31.37 -19.94
CA GLU A 666 12.60 -32.76 -19.48
C GLU A 666 14.01 -33.10 -18.97
N GLU A 667 15.05 -32.73 -19.72
CA GLU A 667 16.46 -32.92 -19.34
C GLU A 667 16.83 -32.18 -18.04
N LYS A 668 16.49 -30.89 -17.94
CA LYS A 668 16.81 -30.06 -16.76
C LYS A 668 16.10 -30.53 -15.50
N ILE A 669 14.83 -30.94 -15.62
CA ILE A 669 14.06 -31.47 -14.49
C ILE A 669 14.69 -32.78 -14.01
N LEU A 670 14.92 -33.74 -14.91
CA LEU A 670 15.50 -35.04 -14.57
C LEU A 670 16.91 -34.91 -13.97
N GLY A 671 17.72 -33.94 -14.41
CA GLY A 671 19.02 -33.63 -13.82
C GLY A 671 18.97 -33.16 -12.35
N LEU A 672 17.87 -32.52 -11.93
CA LEU A 672 17.65 -32.06 -10.55
C LEU A 672 17.10 -33.16 -9.63
N VAL A 673 16.37 -34.16 -10.16
CA VAL A 673 15.63 -35.15 -9.34
C VAL A 673 16.53 -35.88 -8.34
N ASP A 674 17.65 -36.48 -8.77
CA ASP A 674 18.51 -37.25 -7.85
C ASP A 674 19.24 -36.39 -6.78
N PRO A 675 19.79 -35.21 -7.11
CA PRO A 675 20.21 -34.23 -6.10
C PRO A 675 19.12 -33.86 -5.09
N VAL A 676 17.87 -33.67 -5.54
CA VAL A 676 16.73 -33.30 -4.69
C VAL A 676 16.30 -34.44 -3.75
N VAL A 677 16.24 -35.68 -4.25
CA VAL A 677 16.03 -36.88 -3.41
C VAL A 677 17.15 -37.02 -2.37
N LYS A 678 18.41 -36.78 -2.76
CA LYS A 678 19.57 -36.89 -1.87
C LYS A 678 19.63 -35.79 -0.79
N ALA A 679 19.07 -34.61 -1.07
CA ALA A 679 18.81 -33.58 -0.04
C ALA A 679 17.65 -33.97 0.90
N GLY A 680 16.76 -34.86 0.44
CA GLY A 680 15.63 -35.40 1.17
C GLY A 680 14.41 -34.49 1.15
N ALA A 681 14.12 -33.88 0.00
CA ALA A 681 12.81 -33.27 -0.24
C ALA A 681 11.72 -34.34 -0.33
N GLU A 682 10.48 -33.94 -0.03
CA GLU A 682 9.28 -34.80 -0.13
C GLU A 682 8.36 -34.37 -1.30
N TYR A 683 8.45 -33.10 -1.74
CA TYR A 683 7.80 -32.58 -2.96
C TYR A 683 8.84 -32.10 -3.98
N PHE A 684 8.50 -32.20 -5.27
CA PHE A 684 9.19 -31.55 -6.38
C PHE A 684 8.20 -30.72 -7.18
N VAL A 685 8.34 -29.41 -7.15
CA VAL A 685 7.46 -28.44 -7.83
C VAL A 685 8.13 -27.96 -9.12
N ILE A 686 7.46 -28.18 -10.25
CA ILE A 686 7.80 -27.54 -11.52
C ILE A 686 7.05 -26.21 -11.57
N ASP A 687 7.78 -25.11 -11.56
CA ASP A 687 7.25 -23.75 -11.52
C ASP A 687 6.95 -23.21 -12.93
N ALA A 688 6.85 -21.89 -13.13
CA ALA A 688 6.36 -21.28 -14.36
C ALA A 688 7.02 -21.78 -15.67
N GLY A 689 6.28 -21.70 -16.78
CA GLY A 689 6.76 -22.02 -18.13
C GLY A 689 6.52 -23.44 -18.63
N TRP A 690 6.11 -24.39 -17.76
CA TRP A 690 5.85 -25.81 -18.15
C TRP A 690 4.79 -26.00 -19.25
N TYR A 691 3.88 -25.04 -19.40
CA TYR A 691 2.78 -25.07 -20.36
C TYR A 691 3.08 -24.42 -21.72
N ALA A 692 4.23 -23.72 -21.87
CA ALA A 692 4.49 -22.87 -23.04
C ALA A 692 5.59 -23.42 -23.95
N ASP A 693 5.37 -23.41 -25.26
CA ASP A 693 6.34 -23.91 -26.25
C ASP A 693 7.52 -22.94 -26.51
N ASP A 694 7.50 -21.71 -26.01
CA ASP A 694 8.60 -20.75 -26.12
C ASP A 694 8.85 -19.96 -24.80
N SER A 695 9.48 -18.79 -24.90
CA SER A 695 9.77 -17.90 -23.76
C SER A 695 8.64 -16.89 -23.47
N GLY A 696 7.65 -16.78 -24.34
CA GLY A 696 6.44 -15.97 -24.17
C GLY A 696 5.38 -16.66 -23.33
N TRP A 697 5.77 -17.31 -22.23
CA TRP A 697 4.81 -18.00 -21.35
C TRP A 697 3.87 -17.04 -20.61
N TRP A 698 4.29 -15.79 -20.41
CA TRP A 698 3.62 -14.84 -19.53
C TRP A 698 2.15 -14.57 -19.90
N ASP A 699 1.85 -14.31 -21.17
CA ASP A 699 0.55 -13.83 -21.66
C ASP A 699 -0.27 -14.90 -22.42
N ASP A 700 0.05 -16.18 -22.22
CA ASP A 700 -0.63 -17.34 -22.83
C ASP A 700 -1.36 -18.25 -21.80
N VAL A 701 -1.18 -17.97 -20.51
CA VAL A 701 -1.81 -18.70 -19.38
C VAL A 701 -3.33 -18.87 -19.53
N GLY A 702 -3.85 -20.05 -19.21
CA GLY A 702 -5.31 -20.30 -19.20
C GLY A 702 -5.73 -21.74 -19.53
N LEU A 703 -5.09 -22.38 -20.52
CA LEU A 703 -5.35 -23.79 -20.87
C LEU A 703 -4.75 -24.76 -19.85
N TRP A 704 -3.56 -24.43 -19.32
CA TRP A 704 -2.79 -25.27 -18.39
C TRP A 704 -2.57 -26.70 -18.91
N GLU A 705 -2.17 -26.80 -20.18
CA GLU A 705 -1.74 -28.03 -20.85
C GLU A 705 -0.22 -28.02 -21.02
N PRO A 706 0.48 -29.16 -20.88
CA PRO A 706 1.95 -29.16 -20.88
C PRO A 706 2.54 -29.04 -22.28
N SER A 707 3.63 -28.29 -22.40
CA SER A 707 4.37 -28.13 -23.66
C SER A 707 4.95 -29.46 -24.14
N GLN A 708 4.50 -29.91 -25.31
CA GLN A 708 5.03 -31.12 -25.97
C GLN A 708 6.49 -30.92 -26.42
N LYS A 709 6.90 -29.67 -26.67
CA LYS A 709 8.27 -29.30 -27.04
C LYS A 709 9.24 -29.31 -25.85
N ARG A 710 8.78 -28.92 -24.65
CA ARG A 710 9.59 -29.00 -23.40
C ARG A 710 9.67 -30.42 -22.84
N PHE A 711 8.66 -31.24 -23.10
CA PHE A 711 8.50 -32.59 -22.55
C PHE A 711 8.24 -33.64 -23.64
N PRO A 712 9.22 -33.93 -24.52
CA PRO A 712 9.04 -34.76 -25.70
C PRO A 712 8.74 -36.24 -25.38
N SER A 713 9.15 -36.75 -24.22
CA SER A 713 8.76 -38.10 -23.76
C SER A 713 7.37 -38.14 -23.07
N GLY A 714 6.66 -37.01 -23.07
CA GLY A 714 5.33 -36.84 -22.47
C GLY A 714 5.36 -36.46 -20.99
N PHE A 715 4.67 -35.39 -20.62
CA PHE A 715 4.68 -34.85 -19.25
C PHE A 715 4.21 -35.86 -18.18
N GLY A 716 3.25 -36.72 -18.51
CA GLY A 716 2.82 -37.81 -17.62
C GLY A 716 3.93 -38.84 -17.32
N ASN A 717 4.85 -39.07 -18.26
CA ASN A 717 6.03 -39.91 -18.05
C ASN A 717 7.07 -39.20 -17.16
N LEU A 718 7.33 -37.90 -17.39
CA LEU A 718 8.20 -37.11 -16.50
C LEU A 718 7.73 -37.12 -15.05
N LEU A 719 6.45 -36.82 -14.79
CA LEU A 719 5.89 -36.83 -13.45
C LEU A 719 5.85 -38.25 -12.84
N SER A 720 5.73 -39.29 -13.67
CA SER A 720 5.86 -40.69 -13.23
C SER A 720 7.29 -41.01 -12.80
N GLN A 721 8.32 -40.50 -13.48
CA GLN A 721 9.73 -40.66 -13.05
C GLN A 721 10.00 -39.96 -11.71
N ILE A 722 9.42 -38.77 -11.48
CA ILE A 722 9.47 -38.06 -10.19
C ILE A 722 8.83 -38.91 -9.08
N ARG A 723 7.61 -39.44 -9.30
CA ARG A 723 6.93 -40.32 -8.33
C ARG A 723 7.69 -41.63 -8.05
N ASN A 724 8.28 -42.24 -9.08
CA ASN A 724 9.09 -43.46 -8.94
C ASN A 724 10.37 -43.25 -8.10
N LYS A 725 10.78 -42.00 -7.87
CA LYS A 725 11.89 -41.61 -7.00
C LYS A 725 11.44 -41.25 -5.57
N GLY A 726 10.14 -41.38 -5.27
CA GLY A 726 9.56 -41.12 -3.94
C GLY A 726 9.08 -39.68 -3.70
N LEU A 727 9.15 -38.81 -4.71
CA LEU A 727 8.76 -37.40 -4.63
C LEU A 727 7.29 -37.21 -5.05
N ILE A 728 6.57 -36.33 -4.35
CA ILE A 728 5.24 -35.89 -4.78
C ILE A 728 5.40 -34.75 -5.81
N PRO A 729 4.89 -34.89 -7.05
CA PRO A 729 4.97 -33.83 -8.05
C PRO A 729 4.00 -32.70 -7.72
N GLY A 730 4.47 -31.47 -7.88
CA GLY A 730 3.71 -30.24 -7.75
C GLY A 730 3.86 -29.33 -8.97
N LEU A 731 2.89 -28.42 -9.18
CA LEU A 731 2.91 -27.45 -10.28
C LEU A 731 2.63 -26.02 -9.78
N TRP A 732 3.26 -25.04 -10.42
CA TRP A 732 2.81 -23.64 -10.39
C TRP A 732 1.66 -23.41 -11.38
N ILE A 733 0.62 -22.70 -10.94
CA ILE A 733 -0.40 -22.09 -11.81
C ILE A 733 -0.84 -20.73 -11.27
N GLU A 734 -1.49 -19.92 -12.10
CA GLU A 734 -2.04 -18.61 -11.73
C GLU A 734 -3.57 -18.63 -11.99
N PRO A 735 -4.40 -19.08 -11.03
CA PRO A 735 -5.78 -19.53 -11.29
C PRO A 735 -6.81 -18.40 -11.49
N GLU A 736 -6.44 -17.15 -11.25
CA GLU A 736 -7.32 -15.97 -11.34
C GLU A 736 -7.16 -15.16 -12.62
N VAL A 737 -6.29 -15.59 -13.53
CA VAL A 737 -5.95 -14.81 -14.73
C VAL A 737 -5.98 -15.65 -16.02
N ILE A 738 -6.29 -15.00 -17.14
CA ILE A 738 -6.12 -15.55 -18.48
C ILE A 738 -5.25 -14.60 -19.31
N GLY A 739 -4.21 -15.12 -19.95
CA GLY A 739 -3.33 -14.35 -20.83
C GLY A 739 -4.06 -13.87 -22.09
N VAL A 740 -3.75 -12.66 -22.55
CA VAL A 740 -4.46 -12.04 -23.71
C VAL A 740 -4.30 -12.81 -25.03
N ARG A 741 -3.28 -13.69 -25.15
CA ARG A 741 -3.12 -14.59 -26.31
C ARG A 741 -3.82 -15.93 -26.15
N SER A 742 -4.14 -16.34 -24.92
CA SER A 742 -4.71 -17.65 -24.62
C SER A 742 -6.07 -17.84 -25.30
N VAL A 743 -6.31 -19.02 -25.89
CA VAL A 743 -7.59 -19.32 -26.57
C VAL A 743 -8.78 -19.27 -25.62
N VAL A 744 -8.57 -19.52 -24.32
CA VAL A 744 -9.59 -19.46 -23.26
C VAL A 744 -10.22 -18.07 -23.15
N ALA A 745 -9.47 -17.00 -23.47
CA ALA A 745 -10.00 -15.63 -23.48
C ALA A 745 -11.15 -15.43 -24.48
N LYS A 746 -11.30 -16.32 -25.47
CA LYS A 746 -12.38 -16.31 -26.47
C LYS A 746 -13.43 -17.41 -26.26
N GLN A 747 -13.21 -18.29 -25.27
CA GLN A 747 -14.11 -19.41 -24.93
C GLN A 747 -15.01 -19.06 -23.74
N LEU A 748 -14.48 -18.33 -22.76
CA LEU A 748 -15.25 -17.78 -21.65
C LEU A 748 -16.05 -16.53 -22.09
N PRO A 749 -17.28 -16.33 -21.56
CA PRO A 749 -18.09 -15.14 -21.84
C PRO A 749 -17.46 -13.87 -21.25
N ASP A 750 -17.88 -12.69 -21.70
CA ASP A 750 -17.30 -11.43 -21.22
C ASP A 750 -17.52 -11.20 -19.72
N GLU A 751 -18.64 -11.68 -19.18
CA GLU A 751 -19.01 -11.63 -17.76
C GLU A 751 -18.21 -12.60 -16.86
N ALA A 752 -17.39 -13.48 -17.45
CA ALA A 752 -16.42 -14.30 -16.72
C ALA A 752 -15.11 -13.56 -16.40
N PHE A 753 -15.00 -12.29 -16.78
CA PHE A 753 -13.86 -11.42 -16.50
C PHE A 753 -14.31 -10.20 -15.70
N PHE A 754 -13.39 -9.62 -14.91
CA PHE A 754 -13.63 -8.27 -14.41
C PHE A 754 -13.73 -7.30 -15.58
N GLN A 755 -14.73 -6.41 -15.56
CA GLN A 755 -14.88 -5.33 -16.51
C GLN A 755 -15.04 -3.99 -15.79
N ARG A 756 -14.62 -2.90 -16.44
CA ARG A 756 -14.98 -1.53 -16.07
C ARG A 756 -15.58 -0.84 -17.28
N ASP A 757 -16.74 -0.20 -17.13
CA ASP A 757 -17.48 0.47 -18.22
C ASP A 757 -17.59 -0.41 -19.50
N GLY A 758 -17.87 -1.71 -19.33
CA GLY A 758 -17.98 -2.68 -20.43
C GLY A 758 -16.66 -3.11 -21.10
N HIS A 759 -15.51 -2.78 -20.51
CA HIS A 759 -14.18 -3.17 -21.00
C HIS A 759 -13.52 -4.13 -20.02
N ARG A 760 -13.09 -5.32 -20.47
CA ARG A 760 -12.35 -6.27 -19.63
C ARG A 760 -11.09 -5.63 -19.03
N VAL A 761 -10.90 -5.79 -17.73
CA VAL A 761 -9.71 -5.35 -17.00
C VAL A 761 -8.52 -6.21 -17.44
N VAL A 762 -7.47 -5.54 -17.92
CA VAL A 762 -6.22 -6.17 -18.35
C VAL A 762 -5.04 -5.47 -17.68
N GLU A 763 -4.16 -6.25 -17.05
CA GLU A 763 -2.92 -5.78 -16.44
C GLU A 763 -1.79 -6.76 -16.79
N LYS A 764 -0.57 -6.28 -17.04
CA LYS A 764 0.59 -7.07 -17.50
C LYS A 764 0.23 -8.13 -18.57
N ASN A 765 -0.57 -7.76 -19.58
CA ASN A 765 -1.06 -8.65 -20.66
C ASN A 765 -1.89 -9.86 -20.18
N ARG A 766 -2.63 -9.73 -19.07
CA ARG A 766 -3.53 -10.75 -18.52
C ARG A 766 -4.88 -10.14 -18.14
N TYR A 767 -5.97 -10.82 -18.47
CA TYR A 767 -7.30 -10.49 -18.00
C TYR A 767 -7.55 -11.08 -16.61
N GLN A 768 -8.12 -10.29 -15.71
CA GLN A 768 -8.62 -10.77 -14.41
C GLN A 768 -9.93 -11.54 -14.60
N LEU A 769 -10.01 -12.76 -14.09
CA LEU A 769 -11.24 -13.56 -14.08
C LEU A 769 -12.23 -13.07 -13.01
N ASP A 770 -13.50 -13.41 -13.15
CA ASP A 770 -14.49 -13.24 -12.08
C ASP A 770 -14.98 -14.59 -11.52
N TYR A 771 -14.42 -14.99 -10.37
CA TYR A 771 -14.82 -16.19 -9.63
C TYR A 771 -16.28 -16.21 -9.17
N ARG A 772 -17.02 -15.09 -9.23
CA ARG A 772 -18.48 -15.07 -9.03
C ARG A 772 -19.22 -15.79 -10.16
N HIS A 773 -18.68 -15.74 -11.38
CA HIS A 773 -19.28 -16.34 -12.57
C HIS A 773 -19.06 -17.88 -12.62
N PRO A 774 -20.09 -18.72 -12.83
CA PRO A 774 -19.96 -20.17 -12.73
C PRO A 774 -18.97 -20.77 -13.74
N ALA A 775 -18.93 -20.28 -14.98
CA ALA A 775 -18.02 -20.79 -16.01
C ALA A 775 -16.53 -20.66 -15.64
N VAL A 776 -16.15 -19.71 -14.76
CA VAL A 776 -14.78 -19.59 -14.24
C VAL A 776 -14.45 -20.74 -13.30
N ARG A 777 -15.35 -20.99 -12.34
CA ARG A 777 -15.23 -22.10 -11.38
C ARG A 777 -15.24 -23.45 -12.10
N GLU A 778 -16.11 -23.62 -13.10
CA GLU A 778 -16.19 -24.84 -13.93
C GLU A 778 -14.89 -25.08 -14.72
N HIS A 779 -14.39 -24.08 -15.45
CA HIS A 779 -13.13 -24.18 -16.21
C HIS A 779 -11.95 -24.53 -15.31
N MET A 780 -11.75 -23.78 -14.22
CA MET A 780 -10.61 -24.00 -13.33
C MET A 780 -10.75 -25.30 -12.51
N SER A 781 -11.97 -25.72 -12.13
CA SER A 781 -12.20 -27.05 -11.54
C SER A 781 -11.88 -28.18 -12.52
N ALA A 782 -12.16 -28.04 -13.82
CA ALA A 782 -11.81 -29.03 -14.84
C ALA A 782 -10.28 -29.12 -15.03
N VAL A 783 -9.58 -27.98 -15.07
CA VAL A 783 -8.11 -27.92 -15.10
C VAL A 783 -7.50 -28.62 -13.89
N ILE A 784 -7.93 -28.29 -12.67
CA ILE A 784 -7.42 -28.93 -11.45
C ILE A 784 -7.75 -30.43 -11.43
N HIS A 785 -8.96 -30.83 -11.84
CA HIS A 785 -9.35 -32.24 -11.91
C HIS A 785 -8.43 -33.05 -12.83
N ARG A 786 -8.15 -32.54 -14.05
CA ARG A 786 -7.21 -33.17 -15.00
C ARG A 786 -5.81 -33.32 -14.40
N LEU A 787 -5.27 -32.26 -13.82
CA LEU A 787 -3.92 -32.25 -13.25
C LEU A 787 -3.80 -33.17 -12.01
N VAL A 788 -4.84 -33.27 -11.18
CA VAL A 788 -4.85 -34.18 -10.02
C VAL A 788 -5.06 -35.64 -10.44
N THR A 789 -5.96 -35.94 -11.41
CA THR A 789 -6.35 -37.33 -11.71
C THR A 789 -5.53 -38.00 -12.80
N GLU A 790 -5.19 -37.30 -13.90
CA GLU A 790 -4.42 -37.88 -15.01
C GLU A 790 -2.91 -37.80 -14.77
N TYR A 791 -2.46 -36.69 -14.17
CA TYR A 791 -1.04 -36.42 -13.93
C TYR A 791 -0.57 -36.77 -12.50
N ALA A 792 -1.50 -37.05 -11.59
CA ALA A 792 -1.25 -37.35 -10.17
C ALA A 792 -0.43 -36.25 -9.45
N VAL A 793 -0.76 -34.99 -9.70
CA VAL A 793 -0.21 -33.81 -9.03
C VAL A 793 -0.78 -33.72 -7.62
N GLY A 794 0.09 -33.68 -6.61
CA GLY A 794 -0.28 -33.63 -5.18
C GLY A 794 -0.02 -32.29 -4.49
N TYR A 795 0.48 -31.31 -5.24
CA TYR A 795 0.79 -29.95 -4.77
C TYR A 795 0.47 -28.92 -5.86
N PHE A 796 -0.12 -27.78 -5.48
CA PHE A 796 -0.11 -26.58 -6.32
C PHE A 796 0.46 -25.38 -5.57
N LYS A 797 1.27 -24.59 -6.27
CA LYS A 797 1.54 -23.19 -5.92
C LYS A 797 0.56 -22.36 -6.74
N PHE A 798 -0.47 -21.83 -6.07
CA PHE A 798 -1.40 -20.87 -6.67
C PHE A 798 -0.78 -19.49 -6.49
N ASP A 799 -0.33 -18.91 -7.59
CA ASP A 799 0.26 -17.58 -7.62
C ASP A 799 -0.76 -16.54 -8.12
N TYR A 800 -0.40 -15.26 -8.02
CA TYR A 800 -1.18 -14.14 -8.51
C TYR A 800 -0.29 -12.90 -8.73
N ASN A 801 -0.05 -12.53 -9.99
CA ASN A 801 1.05 -11.62 -10.36
C ASN A 801 0.59 -10.32 -11.08
N ILE A 802 -0.66 -9.91 -10.92
CA ILE A 802 -1.19 -8.61 -11.35
C ILE A 802 -1.89 -7.92 -10.18
N ASP A 803 -1.97 -6.59 -10.15
CA ASP A 803 -2.91 -5.92 -9.22
C ASP A 803 -4.02 -5.19 -9.97
N VAL A 804 -5.22 -5.29 -9.41
CA VAL A 804 -6.45 -4.71 -9.90
C VAL A 804 -7.06 -3.83 -8.79
N THR A 805 -6.69 -2.55 -8.82
CA THR A 805 -7.02 -1.52 -7.81
C THR A 805 -8.52 -1.19 -7.63
N GLN A 806 -9.40 -1.76 -8.45
CA GLN A 806 -10.87 -1.70 -8.36
C GLN A 806 -11.46 -3.00 -8.94
N GLY A 807 -12.43 -3.60 -8.26
CA GLY A 807 -13.19 -4.72 -8.83
C GLY A 807 -14.11 -4.32 -9.99
N THR A 808 -14.81 -5.31 -10.53
CA THR A 808 -15.74 -5.14 -11.65
C THR A 808 -16.99 -4.32 -11.29
N ASP A 809 -17.53 -3.58 -12.26
CA ASP A 809 -18.84 -2.90 -12.15
C ASP A 809 -20.02 -3.70 -12.72
N ILE A 810 -19.78 -4.96 -13.12
CA ILE A 810 -20.81 -5.88 -13.62
C ILE A 810 -21.50 -6.61 -12.47
N ASN A 811 -22.83 -6.57 -12.43
CA ASN A 811 -23.69 -7.34 -11.51
C ASN A 811 -23.25 -7.25 -10.03
N CYS A 812 -23.07 -6.03 -9.52
CA CYS A 812 -22.61 -5.74 -8.15
C CYS A 812 -23.22 -4.41 -7.66
N SER A 813 -23.19 -4.15 -6.35
CA SER A 813 -23.57 -2.86 -5.78
C SER A 813 -22.56 -1.75 -6.13
N SER A 814 -21.27 -2.11 -6.20
CA SER A 814 -20.18 -1.22 -6.62
C SER A 814 -18.90 -2.00 -7.00
N PRO A 815 -17.89 -1.35 -7.62
CA PRO A 815 -16.57 -1.95 -7.88
C PRO A 815 -15.91 -2.59 -6.63
N GLY A 816 -16.07 -1.96 -5.47
CA GLY A 816 -15.58 -2.51 -4.20
C GLY A 816 -16.41 -3.69 -3.69
N SER A 817 -17.72 -3.76 -3.96
CA SER A 817 -18.54 -4.93 -3.59
C SER A 817 -18.19 -6.11 -4.50
N GLY A 818 -18.09 -5.89 -5.82
CA GLY A 818 -17.69 -6.91 -6.80
C GLY A 818 -16.33 -7.53 -6.49
N GLN A 819 -15.35 -6.75 -5.99
CA GLN A 819 -14.08 -7.27 -5.50
C GLN A 819 -14.25 -8.15 -4.25
N LEU A 820 -15.01 -7.71 -3.25
CA LEU A 820 -15.23 -8.48 -2.01
C LEU A 820 -16.02 -9.78 -2.25
N GLU A 821 -17.02 -9.73 -3.12
CA GLU A 821 -17.79 -10.90 -3.57
C GLU A 821 -16.91 -11.90 -4.35
N HIS A 822 -16.06 -11.41 -5.26
CA HIS A 822 -15.09 -12.22 -5.99
C HIS A 822 -14.11 -12.92 -5.06
N ASN A 823 -13.51 -12.17 -4.13
CA ASN A 823 -12.58 -12.67 -3.13
C ASN A 823 -13.18 -13.81 -2.29
N ARG A 824 -14.47 -13.69 -1.92
CA ARG A 824 -15.24 -14.74 -1.23
C ARG A 824 -15.51 -15.94 -2.12
N ALA A 825 -15.88 -15.73 -3.39
CA ALA A 825 -16.15 -16.80 -4.35
C ALA A 825 -14.89 -17.62 -4.71
N TYR A 826 -13.72 -16.98 -4.79
CA TYR A 826 -12.43 -17.65 -4.95
C TYR A 826 -12.12 -18.54 -3.74
N LEU A 827 -12.18 -18.01 -2.51
CA LEU A 827 -11.91 -18.79 -1.30
C LEU A 827 -12.92 -19.92 -1.06
N HIS A 828 -14.17 -19.76 -1.53
CA HIS A 828 -15.15 -20.85 -1.55
C HIS A 828 -14.71 -21.97 -2.50
N TRP A 829 -14.34 -21.64 -3.74
CA TRP A 829 -13.84 -22.62 -4.72
C TRP A 829 -12.58 -23.37 -4.24
N VAL A 830 -11.62 -22.69 -3.60
CA VAL A 830 -10.43 -23.37 -3.03
C VAL A 830 -10.82 -24.34 -1.89
N ASN A 831 -11.88 -24.04 -1.12
CA ASN A 831 -12.42 -25.03 -0.17
C ASN A 831 -13.08 -26.22 -0.88
N GLU A 832 -13.84 -26.02 -1.95
CA GLU A 832 -14.39 -27.13 -2.75
C GLU A 832 -13.28 -28.05 -3.31
N LEU A 833 -12.12 -27.49 -3.69
CA LEU A 833 -10.95 -28.27 -4.08
C LEU A 833 -10.40 -29.11 -2.92
N HIS A 834 -10.26 -28.54 -1.73
CA HIS A 834 -9.78 -29.26 -0.54
C HIS A 834 -10.79 -30.26 0.04
N ASP A 835 -12.09 -30.08 -0.20
CA ASP A 835 -13.12 -31.07 0.14
C ASP A 835 -13.12 -32.24 -0.85
N ARG A 836 -12.86 -31.96 -2.14
CA ARG A 836 -12.77 -32.97 -3.21
C ARG A 836 -11.45 -33.74 -3.20
N TYR A 837 -10.36 -33.08 -2.79
CA TYR A 837 -9.01 -33.65 -2.71
C TYR A 837 -8.38 -33.34 -1.33
N PRO A 838 -8.78 -34.04 -0.24
CA PRO A 838 -8.31 -33.74 1.13
C PRO A 838 -6.79 -33.86 1.36
N ASP A 839 -6.11 -34.56 0.46
CA ASP A 839 -4.67 -34.84 0.46
C ASP A 839 -3.85 -33.82 -0.36
N LEU A 840 -4.51 -32.92 -1.11
CA LEU A 840 -3.90 -31.96 -2.01
C LEU A 840 -3.41 -30.72 -1.23
N LEU A 841 -2.09 -30.47 -1.29
CA LEU A 841 -1.52 -29.24 -0.76
C LEU A 841 -1.71 -28.09 -1.76
N ILE A 842 -2.24 -26.96 -1.28
CA ILE A 842 -2.30 -25.71 -2.05
C ILE A 842 -1.58 -24.62 -1.25
N GLU A 843 -0.58 -24.01 -1.88
CA GLU A 843 0.20 -22.89 -1.38
C GLU A 843 -0.33 -21.57 -1.96
N ASN A 844 -0.47 -20.57 -1.10
CA ASN A 844 -0.73 -19.19 -1.48
C ASN A 844 0.58 -18.50 -1.88
N CYS A 845 0.62 -17.95 -3.08
CA CYS A 845 1.66 -17.05 -3.57
C CYS A 845 0.98 -15.85 -4.27
N SER A 846 1.63 -14.69 -4.21
CA SER A 846 1.23 -13.53 -5.01
C SER A 846 2.43 -12.60 -5.09
N SER A 847 3.25 -12.76 -6.15
CA SER A 847 4.56 -12.12 -6.27
C SER A 847 5.34 -12.20 -4.94
N GLY A 848 5.62 -13.43 -4.52
CA GLY A 848 5.95 -13.76 -3.13
C GLY A 848 4.71 -13.66 -2.24
N ALA A 849 4.64 -12.58 -1.44
CA ALA A 849 3.67 -12.41 -0.35
C ALA A 849 2.93 -11.05 -0.38
N GLN A 850 2.37 -10.67 -1.53
CA GLN A 850 1.45 -9.51 -1.63
C GLN A 850 -0.02 -9.84 -1.28
N ARG A 851 -0.29 -11.10 -0.88
CA ARG A 851 -1.57 -11.57 -0.33
C ARG A 851 -1.42 -12.41 0.95
N MET A 852 -0.58 -11.97 1.88
CA MET A 852 -0.29 -12.67 3.15
C MET A 852 -1.29 -12.32 4.26
N ASP A 853 -2.57 -12.58 4.03
CA ASP A 853 -3.69 -12.25 4.93
C ASP A 853 -4.42 -13.51 5.46
N TYR A 854 -5.28 -13.32 6.48
CA TYR A 854 -6.02 -14.42 7.11
C TYR A 854 -7.37 -14.80 6.48
N ALA A 855 -7.74 -14.23 5.34
CA ALA A 855 -8.73 -14.87 4.48
C ALA A 855 -8.05 -15.91 3.57
N MET A 856 -6.86 -15.63 3.03
CA MET A 856 -6.05 -16.62 2.31
C MET A 856 -5.54 -17.74 3.23
N LEU A 857 -4.91 -17.40 4.36
CA LEU A 857 -4.17 -18.32 5.24
C LEU A 857 -5.04 -19.23 6.12
N VAL A 858 -6.36 -19.04 6.17
CA VAL A 858 -7.27 -20.04 6.78
C VAL A 858 -7.64 -21.16 5.81
N VAL A 859 -7.52 -20.93 4.50
CA VAL A 859 -7.82 -21.93 3.45
C VAL A 859 -6.55 -22.61 2.98
N HIS A 860 -5.52 -21.82 2.61
CA HIS A 860 -4.27 -22.32 2.05
C HIS A 860 -3.33 -22.84 3.14
N ALA A 861 -2.75 -24.02 2.91
CA ALA A 861 -1.91 -24.70 3.88
C ALA A 861 -0.44 -24.23 3.89
N LEU A 862 -0.08 -23.28 3.01
CA LEU A 862 1.24 -22.69 2.86
C LEU A 862 1.19 -21.25 2.34
N GLN A 863 2.29 -20.53 2.56
CA GLN A 863 2.54 -19.16 2.10
C GLN A 863 3.96 -19.04 1.53
N SER A 864 4.10 -18.79 0.23
CA SER A 864 5.36 -18.29 -0.34
C SER A 864 5.71 -16.96 0.34
N SER A 865 6.92 -16.82 0.88
CA SER A 865 7.24 -15.69 1.79
C SER A 865 7.84 -14.44 1.16
N SER A 866 8.54 -14.56 0.02
CA SER A 866 9.08 -13.42 -0.75
C SER A 866 9.60 -13.90 -2.12
N ASP A 867 9.74 -12.98 -3.07
CA ASP A 867 10.51 -13.19 -4.31
C ASP A 867 12.00 -12.79 -4.18
N GLN A 868 12.41 -12.32 -2.98
CA GLN A 868 13.76 -11.88 -2.70
C GLN A 868 14.78 -12.99 -3.02
N GLN A 869 15.69 -12.70 -3.94
CA GLN A 869 16.76 -13.60 -4.39
C GLN A 869 18.10 -13.35 -3.68
N ASP A 870 18.24 -12.23 -2.99
CA ASP A 870 19.48 -11.82 -2.35
C ASP A 870 19.61 -12.40 -0.92
N PRO A 871 20.57 -13.32 -0.66
CA PRO A 871 20.81 -13.87 0.66
C PRO A 871 21.24 -12.83 1.70
N GLU A 872 21.75 -11.65 1.30
CA GLU A 872 22.09 -10.55 2.19
C GLU A 872 20.85 -9.88 2.83
N ARG A 873 19.75 -9.85 2.06
CA ARG A 873 18.53 -9.12 2.42
C ARG A 873 17.45 -10.02 3.02
N TYR A 874 17.46 -11.30 2.64
CA TYR A 874 16.49 -12.29 3.12
C TYR A 874 16.41 -12.44 4.65
N PRO A 875 17.50 -12.38 5.45
CA PRO A 875 17.44 -12.51 6.91
C PRO A 875 16.47 -11.53 7.59
N ALA A 876 16.35 -10.30 7.08
CA ALA A 876 15.40 -9.30 7.58
C ALA A 876 13.93 -9.68 7.32
N ILE A 877 13.66 -10.47 6.27
CA ILE A 877 12.33 -11.02 5.96
C ILE A 877 12.09 -12.27 6.83
N ALA A 878 13.00 -13.25 6.78
CA ALA A 878 12.87 -14.51 7.49
C ALA A 878 12.69 -14.33 9.01
N SER A 879 13.41 -13.37 9.61
CA SER A 879 13.25 -13.05 11.03
C SER A 879 11.97 -12.28 11.37
N ALA A 880 11.39 -11.53 10.43
CA ALA A 880 10.12 -10.81 10.62
C ALA A 880 8.87 -11.67 10.35
N LEU A 881 8.97 -12.62 9.41
CA LEU A 881 7.86 -13.40 8.85
C LEU A 881 6.93 -14.06 9.90
N PRO A 882 7.40 -14.58 11.06
CA PRO A 882 6.52 -15.17 12.08
C PRO A 882 5.54 -14.18 12.74
N THR A 883 5.69 -12.87 12.54
CA THR A 883 4.67 -11.88 12.91
C THR A 883 3.43 -11.96 12.02
N ALA A 884 3.59 -12.39 10.76
CA ALA A 884 2.55 -12.45 9.73
C ALA A 884 1.95 -13.86 9.58
N VAL A 885 2.78 -14.91 9.49
CA VAL A 885 2.35 -16.29 9.22
C VAL A 885 2.86 -17.25 10.28
N THR A 886 2.10 -18.31 10.60
CA THR A 886 2.57 -19.34 11.56
C THR A 886 3.81 -20.05 11.00
N PRO A 887 4.81 -20.43 11.83
CA PRO A 887 6.06 -21.05 11.37
C PRO A 887 5.89 -22.21 10.37
N GLU A 888 4.92 -23.09 10.62
CA GLU A 888 4.63 -24.28 9.81
C GLU A 888 3.90 -24.01 8.47
N GLN A 889 3.39 -22.79 8.26
CA GLN A 889 2.78 -22.33 7.00
C GLN A 889 3.72 -21.44 6.17
N GLY A 890 4.69 -20.75 6.79
CA GLY A 890 5.61 -19.85 6.08
C GLY A 890 6.68 -20.61 5.29
N ALA A 891 6.52 -20.70 3.97
CA ALA A 891 7.51 -21.29 3.07
C ALA A 891 8.66 -20.31 2.80
N ILE A 892 9.82 -20.61 3.36
CA ILE A 892 11.03 -19.77 3.31
C ILE A 892 12.06 -20.39 2.39
N TRP A 893 12.58 -19.57 1.45
CA TRP A 893 13.56 -20.01 0.48
C TRP A 893 14.93 -20.35 1.11
N ALA A 894 15.51 -21.45 0.64
CA ALA A 894 16.92 -21.77 0.70
C ALA A 894 17.39 -22.16 -0.71
N TYR A 895 18.23 -21.33 -1.35
CA TYR A 895 18.59 -21.48 -2.77
C TYR A 895 20.11 -21.49 -3.02
N PRO A 896 20.88 -22.39 -2.37
CA PRO A 896 22.34 -22.39 -2.41
C PRO A 896 22.89 -22.48 -3.85
N GLN A 897 24.00 -21.77 -4.09
CA GLN A 897 24.62 -21.61 -5.40
C GLN A 897 26.07 -22.13 -5.40
N PRO A 898 26.50 -22.78 -6.50
CA PRO A 898 27.86 -23.30 -6.60
C PRO A 898 28.93 -22.19 -6.60
N ALA A 899 28.57 -20.99 -7.05
CA ALA A 899 29.42 -19.80 -7.11
C ALA A 899 29.54 -19.03 -5.78
N TRP A 900 28.74 -19.36 -4.76
CA TRP A 900 28.83 -18.76 -3.43
C TRP A 900 29.74 -19.59 -2.52
N ASP A 901 30.36 -18.94 -1.52
CA ASP A 901 31.12 -19.62 -0.48
C ASP A 901 30.21 -20.40 0.50
N ASP A 902 30.83 -21.06 1.47
CA ASP A 902 30.14 -21.93 2.42
C ASP A 902 29.33 -21.15 3.48
N GLU A 903 29.76 -19.94 3.87
CA GLU A 903 29.02 -19.11 4.85
C GLU A 903 27.75 -18.54 4.22
N LEU A 904 27.84 -17.99 3.00
CA LEU A 904 26.69 -17.45 2.29
C LEU A 904 25.70 -18.55 1.88
N ASN A 905 26.19 -19.73 1.51
CA ASN A 905 25.32 -20.90 1.30
C ASN A 905 24.66 -21.36 2.61
N ALA A 906 25.39 -21.43 3.73
CA ALA A 906 24.80 -21.74 5.03
C ALA A 906 23.76 -20.70 5.48
N MET A 907 23.98 -19.40 5.19
CA MET A 907 23.00 -18.34 5.44
C MET A 907 21.67 -18.60 4.71
N THR A 908 21.71 -19.01 3.43
CA THR A 908 20.47 -19.36 2.69
C THR A 908 19.69 -20.48 3.38
N VAL A 909 20.39 -21.45 3.98
CA VAL A 909 19.76 -22.55 4.70
C VAL A 909 19.21 -22.08 6.06
N VAL A 910 20.00 -21.36 6.88
CA VAL A 910 19.58 -20.83 8.20
C VAL A 910 18.34 -19.93 8.12
N ASN A 911 18.15 -19.21 7.00
CA ASN A 911 16.90 -18.47 6.73
C ASN A 911 15.66 -19.34 6.91
N SER A 912 15.71 -20.58 6.43
CA SER A 912 14.56 -21.47 6.28
C SER A 912 14.30 -22.41 7.48
N LEU A 913 15.31 -22.70 8.32
CA LEU A 913 15.25 -23.78 9.32
C LEU A 913 14.18 -23.59 10.42
N LEU A 914 13.68 -22.37 10.63
CA LEU A 914 12.63 -22.06 11.62
C LEU A 914 11.24 -21.83 11.01
N GLY A 915 11.05 -22.14 9.72
CA GLY A 915 9.76 -22.11 9.03
C GLY A 915 9.46 -23.43 8.30
N ARG A 916 8.89 -23.35 7.11
CA ARG A 916 8.78 -24.45 6.15
C ARG A 916 9.84 -24.29 5.06
N ILE A 917 10.60 -25.34 4.76
CA ILE A 917 11.67 -25.28 3.75
C ILE A 917 11.09 -25.21 2.32
N HIS A 918 11.42 -24.14 1.61
CA HIS A 918 11.35 -24.04 0.15
C HIS A 918 12.77 -24.13 -0.42
N LEU A 919 13.20 -25.34 -0.73
CA LEU A 919 14.52 -25.61 -1.29
C LEU A 919 14.53 -25.29 -2.79
N SER A 920 15.55 -24.59 -3.25
CA SER A 920 15.81 -24.34 -4.66
C SER A 920 17.32 -24.25 -4.92
N GLY A 921 17.72 -23.54 -5.98
CA GLY A 921 19.11 -23.48 -6.43
C GLY A 921 19.55 -24.69 -7.26
N ARG A 922 20.71 -24.56 -7.90
CA ARG A 922 21.28 -25.60 -8.80
C ARG A 922 22.02 -26.68 -8.02
N LEU A 923 21.25 -27.52 -7.34
CA LEU A 923 21.75 -28.61 -6.49
C LEU A 923 22.60 -29.64 -7.26
N ASP A 924 22.36 -29.77 -8.56
CA ASP A 924 23.10 -30.58 -9.53
C ASP A 924 24.52 -30.05 -9.82
N LEU A 925 24.77 -28.76 -9.58
CA LEU A 925 26.06 -28.10 -9.84
C LEU A 925 26.89 -27.85 -8.57
N LEU A 926 26.35 -28.10 -7.38
CA LEU A 926 27.06 -27.88 -6.11
C LEU A 926 28.28 -28.81 -5.98
N ARG A 927 29.41 -28.28 -5.50
CA ARG A 927 30.57 -29.10 -5.11
C ARG A 927 30.16 -30.07 -4.00
N PRO A 928 30.75 -31.28 -3.88
CA PRO A 928 30.36 -32.26 -2.87
C PRO A 928 30.33 -31.71 -1.43
N GLU A 929 31.24 -30.79 -1.09
CA GLU A 929 31.32 -30.14 0.22
C GLU A 929 30.18 -29.14 0.46
N GLN A 930 29.77 -28.37 -0.56
CA GLN A 930 28.60 -27.49 -0.54
C GLN A 930 27.30 -28.29 -0.48
N PHE A 931 27.19 -29.37 -1.27
CA PHE A 931 26.03 -30.27 -1.21
C PHE A 931 25.89 -30.91 0.17
N ASN A 932 26.98 -31.37 0.77
CA ASN A 932 26.96 -31.94 2.12
C ASN A 932 26.60 -30.87 3.17
N LEU A 933 27.02 -29.61 3.00
CA LEU A 933 26.63 -28.49 3.86
C LEU A 933 25.14 -28.17 3.77
N LEU A 934 24.55 -28.21 2.57
CA LEU A 934 23.10 -28.14 2.42
C LEU A 934 22.42 -29.32 3.13
N LYS A 935 22.87 -30.55 2.86
CA LYS A 935 22.24 -31.76 3.41
C LYS A 935 22.26 -31.77 4.94
N GLU A 936 23.36 -31.34 5.56
CA GLU A 936 23.49 -31.17 7.01
C GLU A 936 22.34 -30.32 7.59
N GLY A 937 22.03 -29.17 6.97
CA GLY A 937 20.90 -28.33 7.39
C GLY A 937 19.53 -28.95 7.11
N MET A 938 19.37 -29.70 6.01
CA MET A 938 18.14 -30.45 5.73
C MET A 938 17.92 -31.62 6.69
N ASP A 939 19.00 -32.26 7.17
CA ASP A 939 18.95 -33.29 8.22
C ASP A 939 18.53 -32.66 9.55
N VAL A 940 19.18 -31.56 9.96
CA VAL A 940 18.80 -30.78 11.15
C VAL A 940 17.35 -30.32 11.09
N TYR A 941 16.85 -29.91 9.92
CA TYR A 941 15.44 -29.56 9.76
C TYR A 941 14.50 -30.75 10.02
N ARG A 942 14.81 -31.93 9.48
CA ARG A 942 14.02 -33.15 9.70
C ARG A 942 13.94 -33.52 11.18
N ASP A 943 15.01 -33.28 11.95
CA ASP A 943 15.06 -33.54 13.39
C ASP A 943 14.25 -32.55 14.23
N ILE A 944 14.20 -31.25 13.85
CA ILE A 944 13.53 -30.21 14.65
C ILE A 944 12.09 -29.89 14.22
N ARG A 945 11.70 -30.16 12.97
CA ARG A 945 10.43 -29.67 12.40
C ARG A 945 9.17 -30.06 13.18
N ALA A 946 9.18 -31.22 13.85
CA ALA A 946 8.06 -31.71 14.66
C ALA A 946 7.78 -30.86 15.92
N ASP A 947 8.73 -30.02 16.33
CA ASP A 947 8.60 -29.03 17.41
C ASP A 947 8.09 -27.66 16.92
N LEU A 948 8.26 -27.32 15.63
CA LEU A 948 7.88 -26.01 15.09
C LEU A 948 6.35 -25.80 15.13
N SER A 949 5.56 -26.87 15.02
CA SER A 949 4.09 -26.84 15.12
C SER A 949 3.55 -26.47 16.51
N THR A 950 4.34 -26.62 17.59
CA THR A 950 4.00 -26.07 18.93
C THR A 950 4.74 -24.77 19.26
N ALA A 951 5.82 -24.46 18.54
CA ALA A 951 6.67 -23.32 18.85
C ALA A 951 5.97 -21.96 18.68
N THR A 952 6.42 -20.96 19.43
CA THR A 952 6.05 -19.54 19.27
C THR A 952 7.29 -18.66 19.17
N ALA A 953 7.27 -17.66 18.29
CA ALA A 953 8.42 -16.81 18.01
C ALA A 953 8.78 -15.85 19.18
N PHE A 954 10.06 -15.49 19.25
CA PHE A 954 10.60 -14.42 20.10
C PHE A 954 11.84 -13.80 19.44
N TRP A 955 12.22 -12.58 19.82
CA TRP A 955 13.23 -11.77 19.14
C TRP A 955 14.22 -11.14 20.13
N PRO A 956 15.37 -11.78 20.42
CA PRO A 956 16.38 -11.25 21.35
C PRO A 956 16.86 -9.83 21.04
N LEU A 957 17.02 -9.48 19.76
CA LEU A 957 17.41 -8.13 19.32
C LEU A 957 16.21 -7.17 19.11
N GLY A 958 14.99 -7.64 19.36
CA GLY A 958 13.75 -6.97 18.96
C GLY A 958 13.33 -7.29 17.52
N LEU A 959 12.18 -6.78 17.10
CA LEU A 959 11.70 -6.92 15.72
C LEU A 959 12.74 -6.32 14.74
N PRO A 960 13.09 -7.03 13.65
CA PRO A 960 14.20 -6.66 12.79
C PRO A 960 13.89 -5.40 11.97
N ARG A 961 14.92 -4.59 11.72
CA ARG A 961 14.88 -3.50 10.75
C ARG A 961 15.74 -3.87 9.55
N TRP A 962 15.29 -3.46 8.37
CA TRP A 962 15.94 -3.74 7.08
C TRP A 962 17.47 -3.50 7.03
N HIS A 963 17.96 -2.51 7.80
CA HIS A 963 19.36 -2.09 7.83
C HIS A 963 20.11 -2.45 9.13
N ASP A 964 19.61 -3.36 9.97
CA ASP A 964 20.36 -3.85 11.14
C ASP A 964 21.50 -4.81 10.72
N ASP A 965 22.67 -4.70 11.36
CA ASP A 965 23.86 -5.53 11.03
C ASP A 965 23.73 -6.99 11.50
N TRP A 966 22.87 -7.24 12.48
CA TRP A 966 22.61 -8.54 13.09
C TRP A 966 21.12 -8.79 13.18
N PHE A 967 20.70 -10.03 12.88
CA PHE A 967 19.32 -10.49 13.01
C PHE A 967 19.23 -11.66 13.99
N SER A 968 18.09 -11.80 14.68
CA SER A 968 17.82 -12.91 15.58
C SER A 968 16.35 -13.34 15.49
N LEU A 969 16.09 -14.63 15.32
CA LEU A 969 14.75 -15.22 15.42
C LEU A 969 14.81 -16.45 16.33
N GLY A 970 14.13 -16.35 17.46
CA GLY A 970 13.94 -17.46 18.39
C GLY A 970 12.60 -18.17 18.18
N MET A 971 12.58 -19.48 18.44
CA MET A 971 11.37 -20.31 18.50
C MET A 971 11.34 -21.03 19.84
N ALA A 972 10.40 -20.65 20.71
CA ALA A 972 10.21 -21.25 22.03
C ALA A 972 9.20 -22.41 21.92
N VAL A 973 9.67 -23.64 22.12
CA VAL A 973 8.89 -24.88 21.92
C VAL A 973 8.15 -25.24 23.19
N THR A 974 6.82 -25.37 23.14
CA THR A 974 6.02 -25.95 24.24
C THR A 974 5.85 -27.46 24.06
N GLN A 975 5.62 -28.18 25.15
CA GLN A 975 5.16 -29.57 25.08
C GLN A 975 3.75 -29.61 24.45
N ARG A 976 3.38 -30.73 23.81
CA ARG A 976 2.06 -30.84 23.14
C ARG A 976 0.89 -30.81 24.14
N ASP A 977 1.12 -31.32 25.35
CA ASP A 977 0.10 -31.48 26.39
C ASP A 977 0.23 -30.48 27.56
N GLY A 978 0.97 -29.37 27.38
CA GLY A 978 1.06 -28.30 28.39
C GLY A 978 2.09 -27.20 28.11
N ASP A 979 1.92 -26.04 28.75
CA ASP A 979 2.70 -24.81 28.53
C ASP A 979 4.19 -24.87 28.99
N ALA A 980 4.68 -26.02 29.41
CA ALA A 980 6.08 -26.21 29.76
C ALA A 980 6.97 -26.12 28.50
N TYR A 981 7.94 -25.20 28.50
CA TYR A 981 8.90 -25.08 27.40
C TYR A 981 9.87 -26.27 27.38
N LYS A 982 9.88 -27.02 26.27
CA LYS A 982 10.78 -28.15 26.00
C LYS A 982 12.21 -27.68 25.73
N CYS A 983 12.36 -26.75 24.79
CA CYS A 983 13.63 -26.15 24.39
C CYS A 983 13.35 -24.85 23.61
N TYR A 984 14.42 -24.14 23.26
CA TYR A 984 14.37 -22.96 22.42
C TYR A 984 15.35 -23.14 21.26
N TYR A 985 14.91 -22.89 20.03
CA TYR A 985 15.78 -22.75 18.88
C TYR A 985 16.01 -21.26 18.60
N LEU A 986 17.15 -20.90 18.01
CA LEU A 986 17.54 -19.52 17.76
C LEU A 986 18.40 -19.44 16.49
N SER A 987 17.85 -18.91 15.41
CA SER A 987 18.63 -18.50 14.24
C SER A 987 19.23 -17.13 14.49
N VAL A 988 20.53 -16.99 14.18
CA VAL A 988 21.31 -15.77 14.33
C VAL A 988 22.05 -15.51 13.02
N TRP A 989 21.97 -14.30 12.52
CA TRP A 989 22.63 -13.88 11.28
C TRP A 989 23.50 -12.65 11.54
N ARG A 990 24.73 -12.66 11.06
CA ARG A 990 25.62 -11.50 10.98
C ARG A 990 25.75 -11.08 9.53
N ARG A 991 25.18 -9.93 9.16
CA ARG A 991 25.45 -9.27 7.88
C ARG A 991 26.74 -8.45 7.96
N GLY A 992 26.95 -7.74 9.07
CA GLY A 992 28.10 -6.86 9.26
C GLY A 992 28.41 -6.58 10.74
N GLY A 993 28.80 -5.36 11.05
CA GLY A 993 29.05 -4.90 12.42
C GLY A 993 30.14 -5.70 13.18
N PRO A 994 30.17 -5.64 14.52
CA PRO A 994 31.11 -6.40 15.35
C PRO A 994 30.96 -7.93 15.18
N GLU A 995 32.03 -8.69 15.43
CA GLU A 995 32.01 -10.16 15.36
C GLU A 995 31.16 -10.84 16.45
N SER A 996 30.90 -10.17 17.58
CA SER A 996 30.11 -10.70 18.70
C SER A 996 28.83 -9.89 18.94
N VAL A 997 27.77 -10.58 19.38
CA VAL A 997 26.50 -10.00 19.84
C VAL A 997 26.02 -10.69 21.13
N ASP A 998 25.40 -9.92 22.03
CA ASP A 998 24.72 -10.43 23.23
C ASP A 998 23.21 -10.57 22.96
N LEU A 999 22.67 -11.79 23.05
CA LEU A 999 21.27 -12.11 22.74
C LEU A 999 20.48 -12.41 24.04
N PRO A 1000 19.59 -11.52 24.51
CA PRO A 1000 18.81 -11.74 25.72
C PRO A 1000 17.68 -12.76 25.52
N VAL A 1001 17.74 -13.87 26.27
CA VAL A 1001 16.71 -14.91 26.31
C VAL A 1001 16.06 -14.89 27.71
N LYS A 1002 15.26 -13.84 27.96
CA LYS A 1002 14.72 -13.48 29.29
C LYS A 1002 14.06 -14.64 30.03
N ALA A 1003 13.34 -15.53 29.32
CA ALA A 1003 12.67 -16.70 29.88
C ALA A 1003 13.61 -17.74 30.55
N LEU A 1004 14.91 -17.69 30.23
CA LEU A 1004 15.96 -18.54 30.80
C LEU A 1004 16.84 -17.82 31.83
N CYS A 1005 16.57 -16.55 32.17
CA CYS A 1005 17.34 -15.81 33.16
C CYS A 1005 17.39 -16.54 34.51
N GLY A 1006 18.58 -16.61 35.12
CA GLY A 1006 18.85 -17.34 36.35
C GLY A 1006 19.01 -18.86 36.19
N ARG A 1007 18.75 -19.44 35.00
CA ARG A 1007 18.78 -20.90 34.79
C ARG A 1007 20.12 -21.40 34.28
N ALA A 1008 20.46 -22.63 34.67
CA ALA A 1008 21.46 -23.43 33.96
C ALA A 1008 20.88 -23.86 32.61
N VAL A 1009 21.66 -23.71 31.53
CA VAL A 1009 21.24 -24.00 30.16
C VAL A 1009 22.34 -24.82 29.48
N SER A 1010 21.95 -25.79 28.66
CA SER A 1010 22.82 -26.44 27.67
C SER A 1010 22.67 -25.72 26.34
N THR A 1011 23.79 -25.38 25.71
CA THR A 1011 23.85 -24.61 24.47
C THR A 1011 24.58 -25.41 23.38
N GLU A 1012 23.99 -25.47 22.19
CA GLU A 1012 24.41 -26.36 21.10
C GLU A 1012 24.26 -25.63 19.76
N ILE A 1013 25.31 -25.59 18.93
CA ILE A 1013 25.19 -25.13 17.53
C ILE A 1013 24.71 -26.33 16.72
N LEU A 1014 23.49 -26.27 16.20
CA LEU A 1014 22.93 -27.33 15.37
C LEU A 1014 23.43 -27.23 13.92
N TYR A 1015 23.54 -26.02 13.40
CA TYR A 1015 23.90 -25.81 11.99
C TYR A 1015 24.52 -24.43 11.72
N PRO A 1016 25.49 -24.33 10.79
CA PRO A 1016 26.43 -25.38 10.38
C PRO A 1016 27.41 -25.70 11.52
N THR A 1017 27.65 -26.99 11.76
CA THR A 1017 28.57 -27.49 12.80
C THR A 1017 30.04 -27.23 12.47
N ARG A 1018 30.38 -27.13 11.17
CA ARG A 1018 31.77 -27.05 10.68
C ARG A 1018 32.33 -25.63 10.50
N LEU A 1019 31.49 -24.58 10.54
CA LEU A 1019 31.94 -23.21 10.29
C LEU A 1019 32.23 -22.46 11.61
N PRO A 1020 33.27 -21.60 11.68
CA PRO A 1020 33.71 -21.02 12.95
C PRO A 1020 32.64 -20.19 13.65
N ALA A 1021 32.33 -20.54 14.89
CA ALA A 1021 31.55 -19.70 15.81
C ALA A 1021 31.84 -20.10 17.27
N THR A 1022 31.60 -19.19 18.20
CA THR A 1022 31.64 -19.48 19.65
C THR A 1022 30.37 -18.98 20.32
N ILE A 1023 29.92 -19.68 21.35
CA ILE A 1023 28.72 -19.34 22.13
C ILE A 1023 29.01 -19.46 23.64
N GLU A 1024 28.48 -18.51 24.42
CA GLU A 1024 28.68 -18.40 25.87
C GLU A 1024 27.34 -18.06 26.55
N TRP A 1025 26.95 -18.81 27.59
CA TRP A 1025 25.71 -18.57 28.33
C TRP A 1025 25.97 -17.88 29.68
N LEU A 1026 25.51 -16.64 29.80
CA LEU A 1026 25.62 -15.82 31.02
C LEU A 1026 24.32 -15.94 31.82
N SER A 1027 24.17 -17.07 32.54
CA SER A 1027 22.95 -17.44 33.27
C SER A 1027 22.39 -16.36 34.19
N ASN A 1028 23.26 -15.66 34.92
CA ASN A 1028 22.88 -14.58 35.84
C ASN A 1028 22.30 -13.33 35.16
N LYS A 1029 22.49 -13.17 33.84
CA LYS A 1029 21.89 -12.08 33.02
C LYS A 1029 20.83 -12.59 32.05
N GLY A 1030 20.74 -13.91 31.82
CA GLY A 1030 19.91 -14.49 30.77
C GLY A 1030 20.37 -14.15 29.36
N LEU A 1031 21.67 -13.94 29.14
CA LEU A 1031 22.24 -13.60 27.83
C LEU A 1031 22.96 -14.81 27.22
N LEU A 1032 22.69 -15.07 25.94
CA LEU A 1032 23.53 -15.89 25.09
C LEU A 1032 24.44 -14.95 24.28
N LYS A 1033 25.74 -14.95 24.56
CA LYS A 1033 26.71 -14.27 23.71
C LYS A 1033 27.10 -15.19 22.56
N VAL A 1034 27.07 -14.67 21.34
CA VAL A 1034 27.39 -15.38 20.10
C VAL A 1034 28.48 -14.63 19.35
N THR A 1035 29.49 -15.32 18.83
CA THR A 1035 30.54 -14.75 17.97
C THR A 1035 30.59 -15.48 16.64
N ILE A 1036 30.51 -14.74 15.54
CA ILE A 1036 30.59 -15.22 14.16
C ILE A 1036 31.69 -14.39 13.46
N PRO A 1037 32.93 -14.91 13.32
CA PRO A 1037 34.05 -14.14 12.77
C PRO A 1037 33.85 -13.71 11.32
N SER A 1038 33.15 -14.52 10.51
CA SER A 1038 32.80 -14.15 9.14
C SER A 1038 31.70 -13.09 9.12
N GLU A 1039 31.86 -12.08 8.25
CA GLU A 1039 30.70 -11.35 7.73
C GLU A 1039 29.90 -12.28 6.81
N MET A 1040 28.62 -12.00 6.61
CA MET A 1040 27.68 -12.88 5.91
C MET A 1040 27.51 -14.30 6.50
N GLY A 1041 27.90 -14.51 7.76
CA GLY A 1041 27.75 -15.79 8.47
C GLY A 1041 26.43 -15.91 9.23
N ALA A 1042 25.89 -17.13 9.34
CA ALA A 1042 24.68 -17.42 10.10
C ALA A 1042 24.73 -18.76 10.83
N ARG A 1043 24.07 -18.88 11.99
CA ARG A 1043 24.05 -20.09 12.83
C ARG A 1043 22.64 -20.36 13.37
N LEU A 1044 22.25 -21.64 13.43
CA LEU A 1044 21.12 -22.13 14.21
C LEU A 1044 21.64 -22.74 15.53
N ILE A 1045 21.12 -22.23 16.64
CA ILE A 1045 21.52 -22.61 18.00
C ILE A 1045 20.30 -23.21 18.73
N LYS A 1046 20.54 -24.20 19.59
CA LYS A 1046 19.56 -24.79 20.50
C LYS A 1046 19.93 -24.51 21.95
N LEU A 1047 18.94 -24.14 22.75
CA LEU A 1047 19.04 -23.88 24.17
C LEU A 1047 18.06 -24.81 24.91
N THR A 1048 18.58 -25.59 25.86
CA THR A 1048 17.78 -26.50 26.70
C THR A 1048 18.05 -26.18 28.16
N ALA A 1049 17.01 -25.86 28.95
CA ALA A 1049 17.17 -25.67 30.38
C ALA A 1049 17.57 -26.99 31.07
N LYS A 1050 18.40 -26.90 32.11
CA LYS A 1050 18.82 -28.04 32.95
C LYS A 1050 18.07 -28.04 34.29
#